data_AF-A0A844TRV8-F1
#
_entry.id   AF-A0A844TRV8-F1
#
_cell.length_a   1.000
_cell.length_b   1.000
_cell.length_c   1.000
_cell.angle_alpha   90.00
_cell.angle_beta   90.00
_cell.angle_gamma   90.00
#
_symmetry.space_group_name_H-M   'P 1'
#
loop_
_entity.id
_entity.type
_entity.pdbx_description
1 polymer ?
#
loop_
_entity_poly.entity_id
_entity_poly.type
_entity_poly.pdbx_seq_one_letter_code
_entity_poly.pdbx_strand_id
1 'polypeptide(L)'
;MNVDFLSRTWAAALARDAHSASDPFTPQSTKVPGSTQATEADSCPDRVARLLREAKGDLETALIEAALLGDVECVRALVLAGADLNAALCGLAQREAVEPAGLLIKVGADPSVALLDEVSRQLHTAEPYSHTIKVLVFLGANLSVALTSAVASDATVQARALLLMGADGEAVMMSVLQNNDAAGARCLIDAGMDVTAALQRLAQQGDVARVKLLIGAQAKATQAFVALAASGNVKAASVLHAAGANATPAYQRLLGARDVRAVKCLVESGADTSTVLCDCLSARDHAALALLIAVGANAKTELIAAAGSARWLDMIQLIVAGADTGTRMTATKGSAISQNLDRATFEAVELLSRLGDAADEDVIASVFKVADRLVRLGPDACRRMMFRIRQPAPNDFFELFTLRLSSRNWCNAKTLIEKPRGDESAGMLLTMAVKQNDRAALELILAAGASPEVHFQAALNRDDLTQAAMLLRAGMDKVQAFRMLVLNGKFELLGRLVDMGRLDEIEVLCEMQPDELADVLKILIPRGGDGSSLLCMAYVRGEKALFSALLAAGADRSRALVYAIDAAEISTTRALIDAGVNLHTALMHAINTDSPSAATLILLGADPSIALMQAVETGQTKLGALRGGARVPDTRGTGAAKPTSTTASAPVSNAPTRAVLESLAKDEEGVAVLASLIAGGVYTVDALIDVAKDGDVRLARTLIQAGADSVMALMDAVITRNRQAAAVLIAAGAEAHLVLNATAHRKRRAAQAFITEAQREAASVLRRAHHYPVDA
;
A
#
# COMPACT_ATOMS: atom_id res chain seq x y z
N MET A 1 -15.51 33.49 48.82
CA MET A 1 -16.99 33.40 48.88
C MET A 1 -17.38 32.34 49.91
N ASN A 2 -18.42 32.56 50.71
CA ASN A 2 -18.78 31.68 51.82
C ASN A 2 -19.49 30.41 51.30
N VAL A 3 -18.87 29.24 51.47
CA VAL A 3 -19.35 27.93 50.98
C VAL A 3 -20.75 27.59 51.52
N ASP A 4 -21.06 28.04 52.74
CA ASP A 4 -22.40 27.85 53.34
C ASP A 4 -23.48 28.69 52.68
N PHE A 5 -23.12 29.83 52.08
CA PHE A 5 -24.07 30.68 51.38
C PHE A 5 -24.41 30.11 50.01
N LEU A 6 -23.41 29.58 49.30
CA LEU A 6 -23.60 28.91 48.00
C LEU A 6 -24.37 27.59 48.16
N SER A 7 -24.10 26.76 49.17
CA SER A 7 -24.83 25.49 49.34
C SER A 7 -26.33 25.72 49.63
N ARG A 8 -26.67 26.74 50.43
CA ARG A 8 -28.07 27.07 50.77
C ARG A 8 -28.82 27.73 49.61
N THR A 9 -28.17 28.62 48.87
CA THR A 9 -28.79 29.26 47.70
C THR A 9 -28.95 28.30 46.53
N TRP A 10 -28.03 27.35 46.38
CA TRP A 10 -28.05 26.34 45.33
C TRP A 10 -29.06 25.21 45.58
N ALA A 11 -29.18 24.71 46.83
CA ALA A 11 -30.24 23.78 47.21
C ALA A 11 -31.64 24.38 46.99
N ALA A 12 -31.79 25.69 47.19
CA ALA A 12 -33.03 26.41 46.92
C ALA A 12 -33.31 26.66 45.42
N ALA A 13 -32.31 26.57 44.55
CA ALA A 13 -32.46 26.67 43.09
C ALA A 13 -32.81 25.32 42.46
N LEU A 14 -32.11 24.25 42.86
CA LEU A 14 -32.41 22.86 42.45
C LEU A 14 -33.82 22.41 42.86
N ALA A 15 -34.31 22.85 44.02
CA ALA A 15 -35.67 22.58 44.45
C ALA A 15 -36.75 23.29 43.60
N ARG A 16 -36.41 24.39 42.91
CA ARG A 16 -37.35 25.12 42.03
C ARG A 16 -37.42 24.52 40.63
N ASP A 17 -36.31 24.05 40.07
CA ASP A 17 -36.28 23.46 38.72
C ASP A 17 -36.86 22.04 38.69
N ALA A 18 -36.80 21.28 39.79
CA ALA A 18 -37.42 19.97 39.91
C ALA A 18 -38.97 19.99 39.80
N HIS A 19 -39.60 21.17 39.86
CA HIS A 19 -41.06 21.31 39.74
C HIS A 19 -41.54 21.75 38.35
N SER A 20 -40.66 22.00 37.36
CA SER A 20 -41.06 22.55 36.05
C SER A 20 -40.80 21.66 34.83
N ALA A 21 -40.12 20.51 34.97
CA ALA A 21 -39.81 19.63 33.84
C ALA A 21 -40.65 18.34 33.87
N SER A 22 -41.73 18.31 33.07
CA SER A 22 -42.43 17.08 32.71
C SER A 22 -41.96 16.62 31.32
N ASP A 23 -41.20 15.52 31.24
CA ASP A 23 -41.04 14.72 30.01
C ASP A 23 -40.49 13.31 30.31
N PRO A 24 -40.63 12.33 29.38
CA PRO A 24 -41.15 11.02 29.73
C PRO A 24 -40.16 9.92 29.33
N PHE A 25 -39.26 9.53 30.23
CA PHE A 25 -38.50 8.29 30.08
C PHE A 25 -38.26 7.66 31.46
N THR A 26 -39.19 6.79 31.88
CA THR A 26 -38.99 5.92 33.04
C THR A 26 -38.84 4.48 32.56
N PRO A 27 -37.65 3.86 32.68
CA PRO A 27 -37.53 2.41 32.52
C PRO A 27 -37.98 1.70 33.81
N GLN A 28 -38.80 0.66 33.64
CA GLN A 28 -39.34 -0.15 34.72
C GLN A 28 -38.22 -0.93 35.45
N SER A 29 -38.10 -0.67 36.76
CA SER A 29 -37.20 -1.37 37.68
C SER A 29 -37.79 -2.73 38.08
N THR A 30 -37.03 -3.81 37.83
CA THR A 30 -37.34 -5.15 38.32
C THR A 30 -36.70 -5.35 39.70
N LYS A 31 -37.55 -5.64 40.69
CA LYS A 31 -37.17 -5.89 42.09
C LYS A 31 -36.31 -7.15 42.23
N VAL A 32 -35.11 -6.98 42.78
CA VAL A 32 -34.33 -8.06 43.42
C VAL A 32 -34.44 -7.87 44.94
N PRO A 33 -34.89 -8.87 45.72
CA PRO A 33 -34.92 -8.76 47.18
C PRO A 33 -33.68 -9.41 47.80
N GLY A 34 -32.95 -8.65 48.61
CA GLY A 34 -32.01 -9.19 49.60
C GLY A 34 -30.67 -8.48 49.68
N SER A 35 -30.62 -7.32 50.33
CA SER A 35 -29.38 -6.82 50.94
C SER A 35 -29.66 -6.13 52.27
N THR A 36 -28.83 -6.50 53.23
CA THR A 36 -28.73 -6.11 54.64
C THR A 36 -28.71 -4.60 54.89
N GLN A 37 -29.43 -4.19 55.94
CA GLN A 37 -29.40 -2.94 56.72
C GLN A 37 -28.58 -1.77 56.16
N ALA A 38 -29.29 -0.83 55.52
CA ALA A 38 -28.82 0.50 55.20
C ALA A 38 -28.70 1.36 56.47
N THR A 39 -27.48 1.72 56.84
CA THR A 39 -27.20 2.94 57.60
C THR A 39 -27.59 4.14 56.75
N GLU A 40 -28.12 5.17 57.40
CA GLU A 40 -28.72 6.40 56.85
C GLU A 40 -28.23 6.84 55.46
N ALA A 41 -29.21 7.03 54.57
CA ALA A 41 -29.01 7.48 53.20
C ALA A 41 -28.44 8.91 53.18
N ASP A 42 -27.12 9.03 53.04
CA ASP A 42 -26.47 10.29 52.64
C ASP A 42 -27.08 10.72 51.30
N SER A 43 -27.88 11.79 51.35
CA SER A 43 -28.52 12.35 50.16
C SER A 43 -27.45 12.82 49.17
N CYS A 44 -27.70 12.71 47.85
CA CYS A 44 -26.76 13.18 46.82
C CYS A 44 -26.24 14.62 47.08
N PRO A 45 -27.08 15.59 47.53
CA PRO A 45 -26.62 16.92 47.93
C PRO A 45 -25.56 16.92 49.04
N ASP A 46 -25.69 16.05 50.05
CA ASP A 46 -24.74 15.96 51.16
C ASP A 46 -23.39 15.39 50.69
N ARG A 47 -23.42 14.43 49.75
CA ARG A 47 -22.22 13.88 49.12
C ARG A 47 -21.51 14.90 48.24
N VAL A 48 -22.24 15.62 47.38
CA VAL A 48 -21.67 16.72 46.57
C VAL A 48 -21.08 17.80 47.47
N ALA A 49 -21.78 18.18 48.54
CA ALA A 49 -21.26 19.16 49.49
C ALA A 49 -20.01 18.68 50.24
N ARG A 50 -19.89 17.38 50.53
CA ARG A 50 -18.70 16.77 51.13
C ARG A 50 -17.53 16.80 50.14
N LEU A 51 -17.73 16.32 48.92
CA LEU A 51 -16.73 16.31 47.85
C LEU A 51 -16.22 17.73 47.55
N LEU A 52 -17.11 18.72 47.47
CA LEU A 52 -16.71 20.12 47.29
C LEU A 52 -15.90 20.65 48.47
N ARG A 53 -16.22 20.25 49.70
CA ARG A 53 -15.46 20.67 50.89
C ARG A 53 -14.06 20.07 50.89
N GLU A 54 -13.95 18.79 50.52
CA GLU A 54 -12.68 18.06 50.38
C GLU A 54 -11.82 18.65 49.24
N ALA A 55 -12.45 19.00 48.12
CA ALA A 55 -11.84 19.69 46.98
C ALA A 55 -11.59 21.19 47.21
N LYS A 56 -11.81 21.71 48.43
CA LYS A 56 -11.67 23.14 48.78
C LYS A 56 -12.46 24.10 47.88
N GLY A 57 -13.59 23.63 47.37
CA GLY A 57 -14.49 24.36 46.48
C GLY A 57 -14.12 24.29 45.00
N ASP A 58 -13.07 23.56 44.62
CA ASP A 58 -12.72 23.35 43.23
C ASP A 58 -13.66 22.31 42.57
N LEU A 59 -14.44 22.76 41.58
CA LEU A 59 -15.45 21.93 40.92
C LEU A 59 -14.82 20.77 40.14
N GLU A 60 -13.65 21.00 39.50
CA GLU A 60 -12.95 20.00 38.71
C GLU A 60 -12.39 18.89 39.60
N THR A 61 -11.69 19.25 40.69
CA THR A 61 -11.21 18.28 41.68
C THR A 61 -12.36 17.50 42.30
N ALA A 62 -13.47 18.15 42.65
CA ALA A 62 -14.65 17.45 43.17
C ALA A 62 -15.24 16.48 42.15
N LEU A 63 -15.24 16.84 40.85
CA LEU A 63 -15.72 15.99 39.75
C LEU A 63 -14.80 14.78 39.53
N ILE A 64 -13.48 14.97 39.62
CA ILE A 64 -12.49 13.89 39.57
C ILE A 64 -12.74 12.89 40.71
N GLU A 65 -12.89 13.37 41.96
CA GLU A 65 -13.14 12.50 43.12
C GLU A 65 -14.50 11.77 43.02
N ALA A 66 -15.55 12.46 42.55
CA ALA A 66 -16.85 11.83 42.29
C ALA A 66 -16.74 10.68 41.27
N ALA A 67 -15.99 10.89 40.19
CA ALA A 67 -15.77 9.89 39.15
C ALA A 67 -14.94 8.70 39.67
N LEU A 68 -13.89 8.95 40.48
CA LEU A 68 -13.08 7.90 41.11
C LEU A 68 -13.91 6.98 42.02
N LEU A 69 -14.93 7.53 42.69
CA LEU A 69 -15.88 6.78 43.50
C LEU A 69 -16.95 6.05 42.67
N GLY A 70 -17.03 6.30 41.36
CA GLY A 70 -18.07 5.76 40.48
C GLY A 70 -19.48 6.32 40.75
N ASP A 71 -19.59 7.46 41.45
CA ASP A 71 -20.88 8.05 41.83
C ASP A 71 -21.46 8.89 40.68
N VAL A 72 -22.25 8.23 39.81
CA VAL A 72 -22.88 8.84 38.64
C VAL A 72 -23.77 10.05 39.01
N GLU A 73 -24.45 10.00 40.15
CA GLU A 73 -25.35 11.08 40.57
C GLU A 73 -24.56 12.33 40.97
N CYS A 74 -23.47 12.15 41.74
CA CYS A 74 -22.58 13.25 42.09
C CYS A 74 -21.89 13.84 40.86
N VAL A 75 -21.44 13.00 39.92
CA VAL A 75 -20.87 13.46 38.64
C VAL A 75 -21.87 14.32 37.87
N ARG A 76 -23.13 13.87 37.72
CA ARG A 76 -24.17 14.65 37.03
C ARG A 76 -24.46 15.98 37.74
N ALA A 77 -24.53 15.98 39.07
CA ALA A 77 -24.78 17.18 39.85
C ALA A 77 -23.64 18.21 39.70
N LEU A 78 -22.38 17.76 39.70
CA LEU A 78 -21.21 18.63 39.51
C LEU A 78 -21.11 19.17 38.08
N VAL A 79 -21.48 18.38 37.06
CA VAL A 79 -21.57 18.85 35.67
C VAL A 79 -22.66 19.92 35.52
N LEU A 80 -23.83 19.72 36.14
CA LEU A 80 -24.89 20.74 36.19
C LEU A 80 -24.47 22.00 36.94
N ALA A 81 -23.51 21.89 37.86
CA ALA A 81 -22.90 23.02 38.56
C ALA A 81 -21.86 23.77 37.70
N GLY A 82 -21.57 23.31 36.48
CA GLY A 82 -20.63 23.93 35.55
C GLY A 82 -19.18 23.42 35.68
N ALA A 83 -18.95 22.24 36.28
CA ALA A 83 -17.64 21.61 36.24
C ALA A 83 -17.23 21.24 34.80
N ASP A 84 -15.98 21.53 34.42
CA ASP A 84 -15.46 21.19 33.10
C ASP A 84 -15.16 19.68 33.00
N LEU A 85 -15.95 18.99 32.17
CA LEU A 85 -15.83 17.57 31.90
C LEU A 85 -14.48 17.17 31.31
N ASN A 86 -13.92 17.98 30.41
CA ASN A 86 -12.68 17.67 29.70
C ASN A 86 -11.46 17.91 30.60
N ALA A 87 -11.50 18.97 31.43
CA ALA A 87 -10.48 19.19 32.45
C ALA A 87 -10.43 18.03 33.47
N ALA A 88 -11.61 17.58 33.94
CA ALA A 88 -11.70 16.43 34.83
C ALA A 88 -11.24 15.12 34.14
N LEU A 89 -11.55 14.95 32.85
CA LEU A 89 -11.07 13.80 32.08
C LEU A 89 -9.53 13.78 31.97
N CYS A 90 -8.89 14.93 31.74
CA CYS A 90 -7.43 15.04 31.79
C CYS A 90 -6.87 14.68 33.18
N GLY A 91 -7.48 15.16 34.25
CA GLY A 91 -7.06 14.86 35.62
C GLY A 91 -7.16 13.36 35.94
N LEU A 92 -8.20 12.67 35.47
CA LEU A 92 -8.31 11.21 35.60
C LEU A 92 -7.29 10.47 34.74
N ALA A 93 -7.02 10.95 33.53
CA ALA A 93 -5.99 10.38 32.67
C ALA A 93 -4.58 10.53 33.25
N GLN A 94 -4.29 11.64 33.93
CA GLN A 94 -3.04 11.86 34.68
C GLN A 94 -2.88 10.88 35.85
N ARG A 95 -3.99 10.43 36.44
CA ARG A 95 -4.02 9.41 37.51
C ARG A 95 -4.13 7.98 36.98
N GLU A 96 -4.10 7.78 35.66
CA GLU A 96 -4.29 6.48 34.99
C GLU A 96 -5.62 5.78 35.34
N ALA A 97 -6.65 6.56 35.72
CA ALA A 97 -7.94 6.06 36.16
C ALA A 97 -8.90 5.80 34.98
N VAL A 98 -8.61 4.78 34.18
CA VAL A 98 -9.34 4.45 32.93
C VAL A 98 -10.83 4.18 33.14
N GLU A 99 -11.19 3.38 34.15
CA GLU A 99 -12.60 3.04 34.43
C GLU A 99 -13.44 4.29 34.81
N PRO A 100 -13.01 5.12 35.78
CA PRO A 100 -13.61 6.42 36.06
C PRO A 100 -13.68 7.36 34.85
N ALA A 101 -12.64 7.42 34.03
CA ALA A 101 -12.63 8.24 32.82
C ALA A 101 -13.72 7.80 31.83
N GLY A 102 -13.97 6.49 31.71
CA GLY A 102 -15.07 5.94 30.92
C GLY A 102 -16.46 6.40 31.39
N LEU A 103 -16.62 6.78 32.65
CA LEU A 103 -17.86 7.35 33.19
C LEU A 103 -18.07 8.79 32.69
N LEU A 104 -17.01 9.62 32.69
CA LEU A 104 -17.09 11.00 32.15
C LEU A 104 -17.39 11.00 30.66
N ILE A 105 -16.81 10.07 29.89
CA ILE A 105 -17.10 9.90 28.46
C ILE A 105 -18.57 9.54 28.24
N LYS A 106 -19.15 8.65 29.06
CA LYS A 106 -20.59 8.32 29.01
C LYS A 106 -21.49 9.51 29.35
N VAL A 107 -20.99 10.48 30.10
CA VAL A 107 -21.71 11.72 30.46
C VAL A 107 -21.51 12.82 29.41
N GLY A 108 -20.62 12.63 28.44
CA GLY A 108 -20.43 13.52 27.29
C GLY A 108 -19.07 14.23 27.23
N ALA A 109 -18.09 13.85 28.06
CA ALA A 109 -16.72 14.33 27.88
C ALA A 109 -16.15 13.85 26.53
N ASP A 110 -15.45 14.71 25.80
CA ASP A 110 -14.81 14.37 24.52
C ASP A 110 -13.30 14.17 24.75
N PRO A 111 -12.80 12.92 24.65
CA PRO A 111 -11.38 12.63 24.81
C PRO A 111 -10.48 13.42 23.85
N SER A 112 -10.97 13.81 22.67
CA SER A 112 -10.20 14.56 21.66
C SER A 112 -10.02 16.02 22.05
N VAL A 113 -11.03 16.63 22.71
CA VAL A 113 -10.94 17.99 23.26
C VAL A 113 -10.01 17.98 24.48
N ALA A 114 -10.21 17.02 25.39
CA ALA A 114 -9.32 16.81 26.53
C ALA A 114 -7.85 16.60 26.09
N LEU A 115 -7.63 15.86 25.01
CA LEU A 115 -6.29 15.69 24.43
C LEU A 115 -5.69 17.01 23.95
N LEU A 116 -6.46 17.86 23.27
CA LEU A 116 -5.98 19.17 22.82
C LEU A 116 -5.60 20.09 23.99
N ASP A 117 -6.41 20.09 25.06
CA ASP A 117 -6.13 20.87 26.27
C ASP A 117 -4.88 20.35 26.99
N GLU A 118 -4.70 19.03 27.05
CA GLU A 118 -3.51 18.40 27.64
C GLU A 118 -2.25 18.74 26.85
N VAL A 119 -2.29 18.63 25.51
CA VAL A 119 -1.18 19.03 24.63
C VAL A 119 -0.84 20.50 24.86
N SER A 120 -1.83 21.38 24.98
CA SER A 120 -1.63 22.80 25.26
C SER A 120 -0.95 23.05 26.60
N ARG A 121 -1.35 22.33 27.66
CA ARG A 121 -0.73 22.44 28.98
C ARG A 121 0.71 21.92 28.99
N GLN A 122 0.98 20.82 28.29
CA GLN A 122 2.31 20.19 28.28
C GLN A 122 3.34 20.94 27.43
N LEU A 123 2.92 21.73 26.44
CA LEU A 123 3.87 22.56 25.66
C LEU A 123 4.64 23.57 26.53
N HIS A 124 4.15 23.88 27.74
CA HIS A 124 4.81 24.78 28.69
C HIS A 124 5.61 24.06 29.77
N THR A 125 5.47 22.74 29.91
CA THR A 125 6.20 21.95 30.90
C THR A 125 7.31 21.16 30.20
N ALA A 126 8.53 21.16 30.77
CA ALA A 126 9.64 20.40 30.20
C ALA A 126 9.52 18.88 30.44
N GLU A 127 8.38 18.42 30.95
CA GLU A 127 8.17 17.01 31.25
C GLU A 127 7.80 16.25 29.96
N PRO A 128 8.40 15.07 29.71
CA PRO A 128 8.16 14.31 28.50
C PRO A 128 6.68 13.94 28.37
N TYR A 129 6.14 14.15 27.16
CA TYR A 129 4.77 13.85 26.72
C TYR A 129 4.21 12.62 27.45
N SER A 130 3.29 12.90 28.37
CA SER A 130 3.08 12.06 29.54
C SER A 130 2.19 10.84 29.25
N HIS A 131 2.14 9.93 30.21
CA HIS A 131 1.21 8.80 30.27
C HIS A 131 -0.25 9.24 30.02
N THR A 132 -0.60 10.48 30.36
CA THR A 132 -1.92 11.10 30.11
C THR A 132 -2.33 11.04 28.64
N ILE A 133 -1.44 11.40 27.71
CA ILE A 133 -1.75 11.39 26.27
C ILE A 133 -2.06 9.96 25.81
N LYS A 134 -1.28 8.98 26.28
CA LYS A 134 -1.52 7.57 25.96
C LYS A 134 -2.86 7.08 26.50
N VAL A 135 -3.20 7.49 27.73
CA VAL A 135 -4.49 7.16 28.34
C VAL A 135 -5.65 7.81 27.57
N LEU A 136 -5.53 9.07 27.17
CA LEU A 136 -6.57 9.75 26.38
C LEU A 136 -6.76 9.10 24.99
N VAL A 137 -5.68 8.73 24.31
CA VAL A 137 -5.75 7.96 23.05
C VAL A 137 -6.38 6.58 23.29
N PHE A 138 -6.02 5.89 24.37
CA PHE A 138 -6.62 4.60 24.75
C PHE A 138 -8.13 4.73 25.04
N LEU A 139 -8.55 5.85 25.62
CA LEU A 139 -9.95 6.18 25.88
C LEU A 139 -10.73 6.61 24.62
N GLY A 140 -10.11 6.57 23.44
CA GLY A 140 -10.75 6.84 22.16
C GLY A 140 -10.57 8.26 21.63
N ALA A 141 -9.62 9.04 22.17
CA ALA A 141 -9.29 10.35 21.59
C ALA A 141 -8.82 10.20 20.14
N ASN A 142 -9.48 10.91 19.23
CA ASN A 142 -9.11 10.92 17.82
C ASN A 142 -8.13 12.07 17.56
N LEU A 143 -6.88 11.72 17.26
CA LEU A 143 -5.81 12.69 16.97
C LEU A 143 -6.17 13.66 15.84
N SER A 144 -6.90 13.21 14.81
CA SER A 144 -7.31 14.05 13.68
C SER A 144 -8.44 15.02 14.05
N VAL A 145 -9.33 14.64 14.97
CA VAL A 145 -10.35 15.55 15.53
C VAL A 145 -9.67 16.63 16.39
N ALA A 146 -8.76 16.23 17.27
CA ALA A 146 -7.95 17.17 18.06
C ALA A 146 -7.14 18.11 17.15
N LEU A 147 -6.54 17.60 16.07
CA LEU A 147 -5.82 18.40 15.08
C LEU A 147 -6.76 19.40 14.37
N THR A 148 -7.96 18.97 13.98
CA THR A 148 -8.97 19.86 13.37
C THR A 148 -9.32 21.02 14.31
N SER A 149 -9.54 20.74 15.60
CA SER A 149 -9.81 21.76 16.61
C SER A 149 -8.62 22.69 16.86
N ALA A 150 -7.39 22.16 16.84
CA ALA A 150 -6.16 22.96 16.93
C ALA A 150 -6.04 23.93 15.75
N VAL A 151 -6.29 23.44 14.54
CA VAL A 151 -6.25 24.23 13.30
C VAL A 151 -7.33 25.32 13.30
N ALA A 152 -8.56 24.98 13.72
CA ALA A 152 -9.66 25.94 13.85
C ALA A 152 -9.37 27.07 14.87
N SER A 153 -8.48 26.81 15.83
CA SER A 153 -8.05 27.78 16.85
C SER A 153 -6.71 28.48 16.51
N ASP A 154 -6.17 28.30 15.30
CA ASP A 154 -4.85 28.79 14.85
C ASP A 154 -3.68 28.39 15.78
N ALA A 155 -3.80 27.23 16.43
CA ALA A 155 -2.88 26.73 17.43
C ALA A 155 -1.72 25.93 16.79
N THR A 156 -0.84 26.62 16.07
CA THR A 156 0.24 26.00 15.25
C THR A 156 1.16 25.05 16.02
N VAL A 157 1.49 25.36 17.28
CA VAL A 157 2.38 24.54 18.12
C VAL A 157 1.68 23.23 18.52
N GLN A 158 0.41 23.30 18.88
CA GLN A 158 -0.44 22.15 19.18
C GLN A 158 -0.63 21.28 17.95
N ALA A 159 -0.93 21.90 16.80
CA ALA A 159 -1.05 21.19 15.53
C ALA A 159 0.25 20.44 15.19
N ARG A 160 1.42 21.05 15.41
CA ARG A 160 2.72 20.39 15.23
C ARG A 160 2.89 19.19 16.15
N ALA A 161 2.57 19.34 17.43
CA ALA A 161 2.65 18.23 18.38
C ALA A 161 1.72 17.06 17.99
N LEU A 162 0.49 17.37 17.57
CA LEU A 162 -0.49 16.37 17.12
C LEU A 162 -0.04 15.64 15.84
N LEU A 163 0.54 16.36 14.87
CA LEU A 163 1.13 15.75 13.68
C LEU A 163 2.29 14.82 14.03
N LEU A 164 3.17 15.21 14.97
CA LEU A 164 4.26 14.35 15.45
C LEU A 164 3.77 13.09 16.18
N MET A 165 2.57 13.15 16.77
CA MET A 165 1.92 12.00 17.41
C MET A 165 1.16 11.10 16.41
N GLY A 166 1.19 11.41 15.12
CA GLY A 166 0.57 10.59 14.07
C GLY A 166 -0.88 10.96 13.73
N ALA A 167 -1.32 12.19 14.03
CA ALA A 167 -2.58 12.69 13.49
C ALA A 167 -2.57 12.67 11.95
N ASP A 168 -3.69 12.32 11.33
CA ASP A 168 -3.83 12.30 9.87
C ASP A 168 -3.96 13.73 9.33
N GLY A 169 -2.80 14.37 9.11
CA GLY A 169 -2.73 15.72 8.57
C GLY A 169 -3.33 15.86 7.17
N GLU A 170 -3.30 14.80 6.35
CA GLU A 170 -3.86 14.86 4.99
C GLU A 170 -5.38 14.97 5.04
N ALA A 171 -6.06 14.16 5.85
CA ALA A 171 -7.51 14.24 6.01
C ALA A 171 -7.95 15.62 6.52
N VAL A 172 -7.24 16.18 7.51
CA VAL A 172 -7.53 17.52 8.05
C VAL A 172 -7.27 18.59 6.99
N MET A 173 -6.16 18.52 6.24
CA MET A 173 -5.88 19.44 5.14
C MET A 173 -6.99 19.41 4.08
N MET A 174 -7.46 18.22 3.68
CA MET A 174 -8.54 18.12 2.70
C MET A 174 -9.84 18.74 3.22
N SER A 175 -10.16 18.59 4.51
CA SER A 175 -11.32 19.25 5.13
C SER A 175 -11.20 20.77 5.13
N VAL A 176 -10.03 21.30 5.53
CA VAL A 176 -9.69 22.73 5.51
C VAL A 176 -9.83 23.31 4.10
N LEU A 177 -9.35 22.60 3.08
CA LEU A 177 -9.43 23.01 1.68
C LEU A 177 -10.85 22.90 1.11
N GLN A 178 -11.64 21.94 1.56
CA GLN A 178 -13.06 21.87 1.22
C GLN A 178 -13.84 23.09 1.72
N ASN A 179 -13.45 23.61 2.90
CA ASN A 179 -14.04 24.80 3.52
C ASN A 179 -13.44 26.13 3.03
N ASN A 180 -12.48 26.11 2.10
CA ASN A 180 -11.72 27.28 1.64
C ASN A 180 -11.02 28.06 2.78
N ASP A 181 -10.61 27.36 3.84
CA ASP A 181 -9.94 27.98 4.99
C ASP A 181 -8.43 28.14 4.75
N ALA A 182 -8.04 29.29 4.21
CA ALA A 182 -6.63 29.61 3.96
C ALA A 182 -5.80 29.75 5.25
N ALA A 183 -6.41 30.18 6.36
CA ALA A 183 -5.73 30.31 7.64
C ALA A 183 -5.43 28.93 8.22
N GLY A 184 -6.41 28.02 8.20
CA GLY A 184 -6.21 26.64 8.62
C GLY A 184 -5.16 25.91 7.77
N ALA A 185 -5.14 26.13 6.45
CA ALA A 185 -4.16 25.53 5.57
C ALA A 185 -2.74 26.02 5.91
N ARG A 186 -2.61 27.32 6.16
CA ARG A 186 -1.34 27.91 6.60
C ARG A 186 -0.91 27.39 7.97
N CYS A 187 -1.82 27.26 8.93
CA CYS A 187 -1.53 26.70 10.25
C CYS A 187 -0.94 25.28 10.14
N LEU A 188 -1.50 24.41 9.31
CA LEU A 188 -0.97 23.07 9.04
C LEU A 188 0.42 23.09 8.37
N ILE A 189 0.63 24.00 7.42
CA ILE A 189 1.93 24.18 6.75
C ILE A 189 2.99 24.63 7.75
N ASP A 190 2.68 25.65 8.56
CA ASP A 190 3.56 26.18 9.60
C ASP A 190 3.81 25.15 10.71
N ALA A 191 2.84 24.26 10.96
CA ALA A 191 2.99 23.11 11.85
C ALA A 191 3.97 22.04 11.30
N GLY A 192 4.32 22.10 10.01
CA GLY A 192 5.30 21.19 9.38
C GLY A 192 4.66 20.04 8.59
N MET A 193 3.38 20.13 8.26
CA MET A 193 2.70 19.12 7.44
C MET A 193 3.28 19.07 6.02
N ASP A 194 3.52 17.87 5.49
CA ASP A 194 3.92 17.71 4.09
C ASP A 194 2.72 17.89 3.15
N VAL A 195 2.67 19.05 2.48
CA VAL A 195 1.60 19.42 1.55
C VAL A 195 1.74 18.72 0.20
N THR A 196 2.84 18.02 -0.06
CA THR A 196 3.15 17.52 -1.40
C THR A 196 2.10 16.52 -1.89
N ALA A 197 1.66 15.60 -1.03
CA ALA A 197 0.61 14.63 -1.35
C ALA A 197 -0.74 15.32 -1.63
N ALA A 198 -1.14 16.27 -0.78
CA ALA A 198 -2.37 17.04 -0.96
C ALA A 198 -2.36 17.86 -2.26
N LEU A 199 -1.24 18.54 -2.57
CA LEU A 199 -1.07 19.27 -3.83
C LEU A 199 -1.17 18.36 -5.06
N GLN A 200 -0.52 17.19 -5.01
CA GLN A 200 -0.59 16.21 -6.11
C GLN A 200 -2.02 15.74 -6.34
N ARG A 201 -2.73 15.35 -5.26
CA ARG A 201 -4.11 14.86 -5.33
C ARG A 201 -5.06 15.93 -5.89
N LEU A 202 -4.95 17.18 -5.45
CA LEU A 202 -5.77 18.29 -5.98
C LEU A 202 -5.45 18.61 -7.44
N ALA A 203 -4.18 18.61 -7.81
CA ALA A 203 -3.76 18.84 -9.19
C ALA A 203 -4.28 17.73 -10.12
N GLN A 204 -4.24 16.47 -9.68
CA GLN A 204 -4.82 15.32 -10.39
C GLN A 204 -6.34 15.43 -10.55
N GLN A 205 -7.04 15.99 -9.56
CA GLN A 205 -8.48 16.26 -9.63
C GLN A 205 -8.83 17.48 -10.50
N GLY A 206 -7.85 18.28 -10.91
CA GLY A 206 -8.09 19.48 -11.72
C GLY A 206 -8.57 20.70 -10.94
N ASP A 207 -8.47 20.71 -9.61
CA ASP A 207 -9.01 21.78 -8.78
C ASP A 207 -8.05 22.98 -8.66
N VAL A 208 -8.05 23.84 -9.69
CA VAL A 208 -7.20 25.03 -9.76
C VAL A 208 -7.41 25.98 -8.57
N ALA A 209 -8.64 26.11 -8.05
CA ALA A 209 -8.96 27.06 -6.99
C ALA A 209 -8.30 26.65 -5.65
N ARG A 210 -8.40 25.37 -5.27
CA ARG A 210 -7.79 24.86 -4.04
C ARG A 210 -6.26 24.77 -4.15
N VAL A 211 -5.72 24.48 -5.33
CA VAL A 211 -4.27 24.56 -5.58
C VAL A 211 -3.76 25.99 -5.41
N LYS A 212 -4.49 27.00 -5.92
CA LYS A 212 -4.15 28.42 -5.69
C LYS A 212 -4.18 28.78 -4.21
N LEU A 213 -5.15 28.28 -3.46
CA LEU A 213 -5.25 28.49 -2.02
C LEU A 213 -4.01 27.93 -1.30
N LEU A 214 -3.60 26.69 -1.61
CA LEU A 214 -2.41 26.08 -1.02
C LEU A 214 -1.11 26.83 -1.36
N ILE A 215 -0.95 27.24 -2.62
CA ILE A 215 0.20 28.05 -3.03
C ILE A 215 0.20 29.40 -2.28
N GLY A 216 -0.97 30.03 -2.15
CA GLY A 216 -1.15 31.26 -1.37
C GLY A 216 -0.85 31.08 0.12
N ALA A 217 -1.10 29.89 0.67
CA ALA A 217 -0.72 29.48 2.02
C ALA A 217 0.77 29.09 2.15
N GLN A 218 1.60 29.42 1.16
CA GLN A 218 3.06 29.20 1.12
C GLN A 218 3.49 27.73 0.91
N ALA A 219 2.63 26.87 0.36
CA ALA A 219 3.03 25.51 0.02
C ALA A 219 4.14 25.51 -1.06
N LYS A 220 5.20 24.73 -0.84
CA LYS A 220 6.32 24.59 -1.78
C LYS A 220 5.91 23.73 -2.98
N ALA A 221 5.37 24.36 -4.01
CA ALA A 221 4.90 23.68 -5.23
C ALA A 221 6.00 22.94 -6.01
N THR A 222 7.29 23.23 -5.77
CA THR A 222 8.41 22.59 -6.48
C THR A 222 8.39 21.06 -6.39
N GLN A 223 8.16 20.51 -5.19
CA GLN A 223 8.16 19.05 -5.00
C GLN A 223 6.95 18.39 -5.68
N ALA A 224 5.80 19.05 -5.66
CA ALA A 224 4.61 18.58 -6.37
C ALA A 224 4.83 18.57 -7.90
N PHE A 225 5.46 19.60 -8.47
CA PHE A 225 5.83 19.62 -9.89
C PHE A 225 6.75 18.46 -10.27
N VAL A 226 7.82 18.25 -9.50
CA VAL A 226 8.80 17.18 -9.79
C VAL A 226 8.10 15.81 -9.81
N ALA A 227 7.23 15.54 -8.84
CA ALA A 227 6.52 14.27 -8.78
C ALA A 227 5.44 14.09 -9.87
N LEU A 228 4.69 15.15 -10.20
CA LEU A 228 3.70 15.11 -11.30
C LEU A 228 4.36 14.99 -12.67
N ALA A 229 5.51 15.65 -12.84
CA ALA A 229 6.33 15.53 -14.04
C ALA A 229 6.90 14.11 -14.18
N ALA A 230 7.50 13.56 -13.11
CA ALA A 230 8.03 12.19 -13.10
C ALA A 230 6.97 11.12 -13.38
N SER A 231 5.72 11.34 -12.95
CA SER A 231 4.58 10.47 -13.26
C SER A 231 3.94 10.73 -14.64
N GLY A 232 4.41 11.73 -15.39
CA GLY A 232 3.90 12.05 -16.73
C GLY A 232 2.51 12.70 -16.77
N ASN A 233 2.03 13.25 -15.64
CA ASN A 233 0.68 13.82 -15.56
C ASN A 233 0.63 15.29 -16.02
N VAL A 234 0.60 15.49 -17.34
CA VAL A 234 0.63 16.82 -17.99
C VAL A 234 -0.54 17.71 -17.54
N LYS A 235 -1.74 17.13 -17.39
CA LYS A 235 -2.93 17.88 -16.96
C LYS A 235 -2.77 18.43 -15.55
N ALA A 236 -2.33 17.60 -14.61
CA ALA A 236 -2.09 18.04 -13.24
C ALA A 236 -0.96 19.09 -13.14
N ALA A 237 0.13 18.91 -13.89
CA ALA A 237 1.19 19.90 -13.98
C ALA A 237 0.68 21.25 -14.54
N SER A 238 -0.21 21.22 -15.53
CA SER A 238 -0.79 22.45 -16.10
C SER A 238 -1.67 23.20 -15.10
N VAL A 239 -2.36 22.49 -14.20
CA VAL A 239 -3.16 23.08 -13.11
C VAL A 239 -2.27 23.81 -12.11
N LEU A 240 -1.12 23.24 -11.73
CA LEU A 240 -0.14 23.92 -10.87
C LEU A 240 0.42 25.17 -11.54
N HIS A 241 0.75 25.08 -12.83
CA HIS A 241 1.25 26.23 -13.59
C HIS A 241 0.19 27.34 -13.68
N ALA A 242 -1.06 27.01 -14.01
CA ALA A 242 -2.18 27.94 -14.03
C ALA A 242 -2.51 28.54 -12.65
N ALA A 243 -2.11 27.83 -11.58
CA ALA A 243 -2.20 28.32 -10.21
C ALA A 243 -1.05 29.27 -9.81
N GLY A 244 -0.10 29.54 -10.70
CA GLY A 244 1.00 30.48 -10.49
C GLY A 244 2.24 29.85 -9.83
N ALA A 245 2.33 28.52 -9.77
CA ALA A 245 3.51 27.86 -9.24
C ALA A 245 4.72 28.04 -10.18
N ASN A 246 5.89 28.37 -9.61
CA ASN A 246 7.13 28.51 -10.37
C ASN A 246 7.73 27.12 -10.69
N ALA A 247 7.76 26.77 -11.98
CA ALA A 247 8.32 25.50 -12.47
C ALA A 247 9.85 25.50 -12.60
N THR A 248 10.51 26.66 -12.57
CA THR A 248 11.97 26.80 -12.80
C THR A 248 12.81 25.87 -11.90
N PRO A 249 12.56 25.78 -10.58
CA PRO A 249 13.35 24.89 -9.72
C PRO A 249 13.08 23.41 -10.00
N ALA A 250 11.89 23.06 -10.52
CA ALA A 250 11.56 21.70 -10.92
C ALA A 250 12.33 21.31 -12.19
N TYR A 251 12.41 22.20 -13.18
CA TYR A 251 13.24 22.02 -14.37
C TYR A 251 14.71 21.79 -14.00
N GLN A 252 15.30 22.65 -13.17
CA GLN A 252 16.71 22.52 -12.76
C GLN A 252 17.01 21.14 -12.15
N ARG A 253 16.09 20.63 -11.31
CA ARG A 253 16.24 19.30 -10.69
C ARG A 253 16.12 18.15 -11.71
N LEU A 254 15.14 18.23 -12.60
CA LEU A 254 14.87 17.18 -13.60
C LEU A 254 15.92 17.15 -14.71
N LEU A 255 16.43 18.31 -15.13
CA LEU A 255 17.54 18.42 -16.09
C LEU A 255 18.82 17.84 -15.51
N GLY A 256 19.13 18.11 -14.24
CA GLY A 256 20.25 17.48 -13.54
C GLY A 256 20.14 15.96 -13.47
N ALA A 257 18.92 15.42 -13.39
CA ALA A 257 18.65 13.99 -13.43
C ALA A 257 18.55 13.41 -14.87
N ARG A 258 18.56 14.26 -15.91
CA ARG A 258 18.35 13.91 -17.32
C ARG A 258 17.04 13.14 -17.60
N ASP A 259 15.98 13.43 -16.85
CA ASP A 259 14.68 12.78 -17.05
C ASP A 259 13.89 13.42 -18.20
N VAL A 260 14.08 12.88 -19.41
CA VAL A 260 13.46 13.37 -20.65
C VAL A 260 11.93 13.39 -20.58
N ARG A 261 11.33 12.38 -19.95
CA ARG A 261 9.86 12.24 -19.88
C ARG A 261 9.26 13.30 -18.97
N ALA A 262 9.89 13.52 -17.81
CA ALA A 262 9.44 14.53 -16.86
C ALA A 262 9.63 15.96 -17.40
N VAL A 263 10.76 16.24 -18.04
CA VAL A 263 10.99 17.55 -18.69
C VAL A 263 9.94 17.80 -19.78
N LYS A 264 9.60 16.77 -20.58
CA LYS A 264 8.53 16.85 -21.57
C LYS A 264 7.18 17.16 -20.98
N CYS A 265 6.81 16.50 -19.89
CA CYS A 265 5.59 16.79 -19.16
C CYS A 265 5.49 18.27 -18.74
N LEU A 266 6.60 18.86 -18.25
CA LEU A 266 6.63 20.27 -17.86
C LEU A 266 6.49 21.22 -19.07
N VAL A 267 7.20 20.97 -20.17
CA VAL A 267 7.09 21.79 -21.39
C VAL A 267 5.66 21.74 -21.94
N GLU A 268 5.07 20.54 -22.03
CA GLU A 268 3.69 20.35 -22.51
C GLU A 268 2.65 20.96 -21.55
N SER A 269 2.96 21.11 -20.26
CA SER A 269 2.09 21.77 -19.29
C SER A 269 2.00 23.30 -19.47
N GLY A 270 2.81 23.87 -20.38
CA GLY A 270 2.88 25.30 -20.63
C GLY A 270 3.82 26.06 -19.69
N ALA A 271 4.59 25.35 -18.86
CA ALA A 271 5.56 25.98 -17.96
C ALA A 271 6.60 26.77 -18.74
N ASP A 272 6.85 28.03 -18.32
CA ASP A 272 7.78 28.93 -19.00
C ASP A 272 9.20 28.33 -19.10
N THR A 273 9.66 28.15 -20.32
CA THR A 273 10.99 27.62 -20.63
C THR A 273 12.04 28.71 -20.80
N SER A 274 11.65 29.98 -20.92
CA SER A 274 12.58 31.07 -21.28
C SER A 274 13.66 31.29 -20.20
N THR A 275 13.24 31.32 -18.93
CA THR A 275 14.15 31.46 -17.78
C THR A 275 15.13 30.30 -17.70
N VAL A 276 14.65 29.07 -17.89
CA VAL A 276 15.47 27.86 -17.83
C VAL A 276 16.44 27.79 -19.02
N LEU A 277 16.01 28.18 -20.22
CA LEU A 277 16.90 28.29 -21.38
C LEU A 277 18.02 29.31 -21.12
N CYS A 278 17.70 30.47 -20.54
CA CYS A 278 18.70 31.46 -20.13
C CYS A 278 19.68 30.92 -19.08
N ASP A 279 19.19 30.17 -18.08
CA ASP A 279 20.02 29.54 -17.06
C ASP A 279 20.96 28.50 -17.70
N CYS A 280 20.46 27.65 -18.59
CA CYS A 280 21.25 26.65 -19.31
C CYS A 280 22.32 27.30 -20.20
N LEU A 281 21.98 28.39 -20.92
CA LEU A 281 22.94 29.16 -21.72
C LEU A 281 24.04 29.78 -20.85
N SER A 282 23.66 30.36 -19.71
CA SER A 282 24.59 30.99 -18.76
C SER A 282 25.52 29.97 -18.11
N ALA A 283 24.99 28.80 -17.75
CA ALA A 283 25.74 27.67 -17.21
C ALA A 283 26.56 26.92 -18.27
N ARG A 284 26.29 27.15 -19.56
CA ARG A 284 26.82 26.40 -20.71
C ARG A 284 26.52 24.89 -20.64
N ASP A 285 25.36 24.53 -20.12
CA ASP A 285 24.90 23.13 -20.07
C ASP A 285 24.23 22.73 -21.39
N HIS A 286 25.05 22.28 -22.33
CA HIS A 286 24.60 21.92 -23.68
C HIS A 286 23.67 20.71 -23.71
N ALA A 287 23.86 19.75 -22.80
CA ALA A 287 23.03 18.55 -22.72
C ALA A 287 21.61 18.91 -22.27
N ALA A 288 21.49 19.75 -21.24
CA ALA A 288 20.21 20.27 -20.78
C ALA A 288 19.54 21.14 -21.86
N LEU A 289 20.30 21.99 -22.54
CA LEU A 289 19.80 22.85 -23.62
C LEU A 289 19.24 22.03 -24.78
N ALA A 290 20.00 21.04 -25.26
CA ALA A 290 19.57 20.15 -26.35
C ALA A 290 18.34 19.34 -25.96
N LEU A 291 18.28 18.85 -24.72
CA LEU A 291 17.12 18.14 -24.20
C LEU A 291 15.87 19.02 -24.20
N LEU A 292 15.95 20.24 -23.67
CA LEU A 292 14.81 21.18 -23.65
C LEU A 292 14.28 21.46 -25.06
N ILE A 293 15.18 21.73 -26.01
CA ILE A 293 14.80 22.05 -27.39
C ILE A 293 14.20 20.81 -28.08
N ALA A 294 14.81 19.64 -27.92
CA ALA A 294 14.29 18.39 -28.49
C ALA A 294 12.89 18.04 -27.95
N VAL A 295 12.61 18.43 -26.72
CA VAL A 295 11.33 18.24 -26.05
C VAL A 295 10.27 19.29 -26.47
N GLY A 296 10.67 20.34 -27.19
CA GLY A 296 9.76 21.35 -27.74
C GLY A 296 9.79 22.70 -27.02
N ALA A 297 10.80 22.97 -26.18
CA ALA A 297 10.99 24.31 -25.61
C ALA A 297 11.16 25.35 -26.73
N ASN A 298 10.51 26.50 -26.57
CA ASN A 298 10.54 27.54 -27.59
C ASN A 298 11.87 28.32 -27.57
N ALA A 299 12.87 27.80 -28.26
CA ALA A 299 14.18 28.46 -28.41
C ALA A 299 14.13 29.74 -29.26
N LYS A 300 13.02 30.01 -29.97
CA LYS A 300 12.95 31.11 -30.94
C LYS A 300 13.09 32.48 -30.29
N THR A 301 12.40 32.71 -29.18
CA THR A 301 12.45 33.99 -28.47
C THR A 301 13.86 34.29 -27.97
N GLU A 302 14.53 33.28 -27.39
CA GLU A 302 15.90 33.40 -26.91
C GLU A 302 16.91 33.57 -28.05
N LEU A 303 16.71 32.86 -29.16
CA LEU A 303 17.56 32.99 -30.35
C LEU A 303 17.46 34.40 -30.95
N ILE A 304 16.25 35.00 -30.98
CA ILE A 304 16.03 36.38 -31.42
C ILE A 304 16.68 37.36 -30.44
N ALA A 305 16.52 37.16 -29.14
CA ALA A 305 17.14 38.01 -28.12
C ALA A 305 18.68 37.95 -28.19
N ALA A 306 19.25 36.75 -28.36
CA ALA A 306 20.67 36.55 -28.54
C ALA A 306 21.19 37.24 -29.82
N ALA A 307 20.46 37.14 -30.92
CA ALA A 307 20.79 37.80 -32.18
C ALA A 307 20.68 39.32 -32.13
N GLY A 308 19.67 39.86 -31.44
CA GLY A 308 19.49 41.30 -31.23
C GLY A 308 20.58 41.93 -30.38
N SER A 309 21.05 41.21 -29.36
CA SER A 309 22.14 41.65 -28.47
C SER A 309 23.54 41.24 -28.97
N ALA A 310 23.67 40.67 -30.17
CA ALA A 310 24.92 40.15 -30.73
C ALA A 310 25.66 39.15 -29.80
N ARG A 311 24.92 38.36 -29.01
CA ARG A 311 25.45 37.29 -28.16
C ARG A 311 25.79 36.07 -29.01
N TRP A 312 26.93 36.14 -29.67
CA TRP A 312 27.38 35.16 -30.68
C TRP A 312 27.38 33.71 -30.20
N LEU A 313 27.95 33.49 -29.02
CA LEU A 313 28.12 32.15 -28.45
C LEU A 313 26.77 31.51 -28.14
N ASP A 314 25.84 32.26 -27.56
CA ASP A 314 24.50 31.79 -27.20
C ASP A 314 23.72 31.38 -28.46
N MET A 315 23.84 32.12 -29.56
CA MET A 315 23.23 31.73 -30.84
C MET A 315 23.77 30.40 -31.35
N ILE A 316 25.10 30.21 -31.36
CA ILE A 316 25.70 28.94 -31.79
C ILE A 316 25.24 27.80 -30.88
N GLN A 317 25.22 28.01 -29.56
CA GLN A 317 24.77 27.00 -28.60
C GLN A 317 23.32 26.57 -28.86
N LEU A 318 22.42 27.53 -29.08
CA LEU A 318 21.02 27.26 -29.41
C LEU A 318 20.89 26.49 -30.73
N ILE A 319 21.60 26.92 -31.79
CA ILE A 319 21.53 26.26 -33.11
C ILE A 319 22.09 24.83 -33.05
N VAL A 320 23.22 24.63 -32.38
CA VAL A 320 23.83 23.30 -32.18
C VAL A 320 22.93 22.40 -31.33
N ALA A 321 22.23 22.96 -30.35
CA ALA A 321 21.24 22.26 -29.54
C ALA A 321 19.91 21.97 -30.29
N GLY A 322 19.80 22.35 -31.56
CA GLY A 322 18.68 22.02 -32.44
C GLY A 322 17.62 23.11 -32.58
N ALA A 323 17.90 24.36 -32.17
CA ALA A 323 16.96 25.46 -32.36
C ALA A 323 16.66 25.67 -33.85
N ASP A 324 15.38 25.71 -34.20
CA ASP A 324 14.95 25.88 -35.58
C ASP A 324 15.26 27.31 -36.09
N THR A 325 16.20 27.39 -37.02
CA THR A 325 16.53 28.61 -37.78
C THR A 325 15.62 28.80 -39.00
N GLY A 326 14.86 27.75 -39.35
CA GLY A 326 14.02 27.60 -40.54
C GLY A 326 12.70 28.36 -40.50
N THR A 327 12.21 28.76 -39.31
CA THR A 327 11.24 29.86 -39.20
C THR A 327 11.90 31.20 -39.55
N ARG A 328 12.39 31.31 -40.79
CA ARG A 328 12.87 32.52 -41.44
C ARG A 328 11.94 33.65 -41.04
N MET A 329 12.46 34.47 -40.15
CA MET A 329 11.70 35.48 -39.46
C MET A 329 10.94 36.30 -40.50
N THR A 330 9.66 36.54 -40.24
CA THR A 330 8.93 37.65 -40.86
C THR A 330 9.58 39.01 -40.57
N ALA A 331 10.61 39.04 -39.72
CA ALA A 331 11.53 40.16 -39.61
C ALA A 331 12.15 40.48 -40.97
N THR A 332 11.99 41.73 -41.37
CA THR A 332 12.43 42.32 -42.63
C THR A 332 13.80 41.80 -43.06
N LYS A 333 13.84 41.19 -44.25
CA LYS A 333 15.10 40.87 -44.95
C LYS A 333 15.98 42.12 -44.94
N GLY A 334 17.15 42.03 -44.32
CA GLY A 334 18.10 43.15 -44.18
C GLY A 334 18.30 43.69 -42.76
N SER A 335 17.58 43.20 -41.74
CA SER A 335 17.88 43.56 -40.35
C SER A 335 19.21 42.94 -39.86
N ALA A 336 19.89 43.62 -38.94
CA ALA A 336 21.13 43.12 -38.30
C ALA A 336 20.94 41.74 -37.63
N ILE A 337 19.73 41.45 -37.16
CA ILE A 337 19.34 40.17 -36.56
C ILE A 337 19.45 39.02 -37.59
N SER A 338 18.97 39.25 -38.83
CA SER A 338 19.09 38.26 -39.91
C SER A 338 20.55 37.97 -40.27
N GLN A 339 21.38 39.02 -40.36
CA GLN A 339 22.80 38.86 -40.67
C GLN A 339 23.54 38.06 -39.57
N ASN A 340 23.21 38.33 -38.31
CA ASN A 340 23.78 37.61 -37.17
C ASN A 340 23.37 36.12 -37.18
N LEU A 341 22.11 35.81 -37.49
CA LEU A 341 21.62 34.42 -37.57
C LEU A 341 22.18 33.63 -38.76
N ASP A 342 22.25 34.24 -39.95
CA ASP A 342 22.79 33.58 -41.14
C ASP A 342 24.24 33.19 -40.91
N ARG A 343 25.02 34.11 -40.32
CA ARG A 343 26.40 33.83 -39.93
C ARG A 343 26.45 32.71 -38.89
N ALA A 344 25.59 32.73 -37.85
CA ALA A 344 25.67 31.78 -36.74
C ALA A 344 25.30 30.37 -37.20
N THR A 345 24.31 30.28 -38.10
CA THR A 345 23.89 29.04 -38.74
C THR A 345 25.02 28.45 -39.57
N PHE A 346 25.71 29.27 -40.37
CA PHE A 346 26.84 28.80 -41.17
C PHE A 346 27.96 28.25 -40.29
N GLU A 347 28.35 28.98 -39.24
CA GLU A 347 29.42 28.55 -38.33
C GLU A 347 29.02 27.28 -37.54
N ALA A 348 27.76 27.15 -37.12
CA ALA A 348 27.25 25.95 -36.46
C ALA A 348 27.25 24.72 -37.39
N VAL A 349 26.82 24.86 -38.64
CA VAL A 349 26.85 23.78 -39.64
C VAL A 349 28.28 23.36 -39.95
N GLU A 350 29.21 24.32 -40.06
CA GLU A 350 30.62 24.02 -40.26
C GLU A 350 31.21 23.27 -39.05
N LEU A 351 30.89 23.69 -37.82
CA LEU A 351 31.26 23.00 -36.59
C LEU A 351 30.76 21.55 -36.57
N LEU A 352 29.46 21.33 -36.84
CA LEU A 352 28.86 19.99 -36.91
C LEU A 352 29.50 19.12 -38.01
N SER A 353 29.79 19.69 -39.19
CA SER A 353 30.39 18.96 -40.30
C SER A 353 31.83 18.49 -40.03
N ARG A 354 32.57 19.22 -39.20
CA ARG A 354 33.95 18.86 -38.82
C ARG A 354 34.00 17.78 -37.75
N LEU A 355 32.88 17.52 -37.08
CA LEU A 355 32.82 16.62 -35.93
C LEU A 355 32.58 15.16 -36.30
N GLY A 356 31.86 14.88 -37.39
CA GLY A 356 31.42 13.52 -37.68
C GLY A 356 30.64 12.89 -36.50
N ASP A 357 30.49 11.56 -36.48
CA ASP A 357 29.67 10.84 -35.49
C ASP A 357 30.28 10.74 -34.08
N ALA A 358 31.29 11.53 -33.72
CA ALA A 358 31.85 11.54 -32.36
C ALA A 358 30.95 12.35 -31.41
N ALA A 359 29.74 11.85 -31.14
CA ALA A 359 28.78 12.40 -30.18
C ALA A 359 29.13 12.05 -28.73
N ASP A 360 30.40 12.23 -28.35
CA ASP A 360 30.82 12.14 -26.95
C ASP A 360 30.64 13.50 -26.27
N GLU A 361 30.16 13.52 -25.03
CA GLU A 361 29.96 14.73 -24.23
C GLU A 361 31.26 15.56 -24.12
N ASP A 362 32.40 14.87 -24.03
CA ASP A 362 33.73 15.44 -24.00
C ASP A 362 34.13 16.10 -25.32
N VAL A 363 33.61 15.60 -26.44
CA VAL A 363 33.88 16.15 -27.78
C VAL A 363 33.09 17.45 -27.96
N ILE A 364 31.82 17.52 -27.55
CA ILE A 364 31.03 18.76 -27.55
C ILE A 364 31.69 19.82 -26.65
N ALA A 365 32.13 19.45 -25.44
CA ALA A 365 32.86 20.35 -24.55
C ALA A 365 34.21 20.81 -25.15
N SER A 366 34.92 19.92 -25.86
CA SER A 366 36.17 20.24 -26.57
C SER A 366 35.94 21.14 -27.78
N VAL A 367 34.81 20.97 -28.47
CA VAL A 367 34.37 21.81 -29.58
C VAL A 367 34.03 23.20 -29.11
N PHE A 368 33.38 23.35 -27.96
CA PHE A 368 33.13 24.69 -27.41
C PHE A 368 34.43 25.33 -26.91
N LYS A 369 35.41 24.58 -26.42
CA LYS A 369 36.78 25.11 -26.21
C LYS A 369 37.45 25.54 -27.53
N VAL A 370 37.21 24.82 -28.63
CA VAL A 370 37.72 25.16 -29.97
C VAL A 370 36.95 26.33 -30.59
N ALA A 371 35.64 26.44 -30.39
CA ALA A 371 34.79 27.55 -30.80
C ALA A 371 35.16 28.81 -30.00
N ASP A 372 35.40 28.69 -28.69
CA ASP A 372 35.94 29.77 -27.84
C ASP A 372 37.34 30.21 -28.29
N ARG A 373 38.14 29.30 -28.88
CA ARG A 373 39.41 29.63 -29.57
C ARG A 373 39.21 30.22 -30.97
N LEU A 374 38.24 29.75 -31.75
CA LEU A 374 37.94 30.23 -33.10
C LEU A 374 37.33 31.64 -33.07
N VAL A 375 36.49 31.94 -32.08
CA VAL A 375 35.98 33.29 -31.78
C VAL A 375 37.13 34.25 -31.46
N ARG A 376 38.23 33.77 -30.87
CA ARG A 376 39.46 34.56 -30.68
C ARG A 376 40.31 34.71 -31.95
N LEU A 377 40.14 33.86 -32.96
CA LEU A 377 40.97 33.79 -34.18
C LEU A 377 40.40 34.60 -35.37
N GLY A 378 39.12 34.97 -35.35
CA GLY A 378 38.49 35.80 -36.37
C GLY A 378 38.09 35.08 -37.68
N PRO A 379 37.18 35.68 -38.48
CA PRO A 379 36.36 34.99 -39.50
C PRO A 379 37.10 34.48 -40.76
N ASP A 380 38.29 34.99 -41.07
CA ASP A 380 38.98 34.66 -42.33
C ASP A 380 39.70 33.30 -42.32
N ALA A 381 39.93 32.72 -41.15
CA ALA A 381 40.64 31.44 -41.02
C ALA A 381 39.77 30.22 -41.41
N CYS A 382 38.46 30.24 -41.14
CA CYS A 382 37.58 29.09 -41.39
C CYS A 382 37.36 28.79 -42.88
N ARG A 383 37.28 29.84 -43.72
CA ARG A 383 36.97 29.71 -45.16
C ARG A 383 37.90 28.79 -45.95
N ARG A 384 39.15 28.60 -45.53
CA ARG A 384 40.16 27.87 -46.31
C ARG A 384 40.08 26.35 -46.17
N MET A 385 39.42 25.81 -45.14
CA MET A 385 39.49 24.38 -44.84
C MET A 385 38.41 23.54 -45.59
N MET A 386 37.31 24.15 -46.01
CA MET A 386 36.11 23.47 -46.51
C MET A 386 36.16 22.93 -47.95
N PHE A 387 37.15 23.31 -48.77
CA PHE A 387 37.09 23.08 -50.23
C PHE A 387 37.52 21.66 -50.71
N ARG A 388 37.99 20.76 -49.83
CA ARG A 388 38.77 19.56 -50.26
C ARG A 388 38.06 18.19 -50.34
N ILE A 389 36.77 18.03 -50.03
CA ILE A 389 36.18 16.68 -49.81
C ILE A 389 34.97 16.34 -50.73
N ARG A 390 35.13 16.03 -52.03
CA ARG A 390 33.97 15.63 -52.87
C ARG A 390 34.26 14.51 -53.91
N GLN A 391 33.59 13.33 -53.74
CA GLN A 391 32.98 12.37 -54.73
C GLN A 391 33.50 10.90 -54.87
N PRO A 392 32.56 9.90 -55.00
CA PRO A 392 32.53 8.92 -56.14
C PRO A 392 31.11 8.41 -56.64
N ALA A 393 31.09 7.49 -57.65
CA ALA A 393 30.09 7.16 -58.71
C ALA A 393 29.37 5.73 -58.65
N PRO A 394 28.41 5.35 -59.57
CA PRO A 394 27.38 4.29 -59.36
C PRO A 394 27.42 3.05 -60.30
N ASN A 395 27.54 1.81 -59.79
CA ASN A 395 26.99 0.58 -60.43
C ASN A 395 26.96 -0.73 -59.61
N ASP A 396 27.28 -0.68 -58.33
CA ASP A 396 27.46 -1.86 -57.49
C ASP A 396 26.20 -2.22 -56.68
N PHE A 397 25.00 -2.39 -57.21
CA PHE A 397 23.83 -2.43 -56.30
C PHE A 397 23.91 -3.48 -55.18
N PHE A 398 24.41 -4.70 -55.45
CA PHE A 398 24.62 -5.76 -54.44
C PHE A 398 25.96 -5.61 -53.69
N GLU A 399 27.03 -5.17 -54.36
CA GLU A 399 28.34 -4.91 -53.73
C GLU A 399 28.35 -3.61 -52.92
N LEU A 400 27.83 -2.48 -53.40
CA LEU A 400 27.46 -1.30 -52.63
C LEU A 400 26.44 -1.67 -51.57
N PHE A 401 25.59 -2.68 -51.75
CA PHE A 401 24.70 -3.10 -50.65
C PHE A 401 25.48 -3.75 -49.52
N THR A 402 26.26 -4.80 -49.82
CA THR A 402 27.07 -5.52 -48.83
C THR A 402 28.18 -4.64 -48.26
N LEU A 403 28.74 -3.74 -49.07
CA LEU A 403 29.73 -2.74 -48.69
C LEU A 403 29.10 -1.56 -47.91
N ARG A 404 27.83 -1.21 -48.14
CA ARG A 404 27.07 -0.24 -47.31
C ARG A 404 26.54 -0.84 -46.01
N LEU A 405 26.22 -2.13 -46.01
CA LEU A 405 25.97 -2.92 -44.81
C LEU A 405 27.24 -3.01 -43.96
N SER A 406 28.39 -3.37 -44.57
CA SER A 406 29.68 -3.42 -43.86
C SER A 406 30.19 -2.05 -43.43
N SER A 407 29.74 -0.96 -44.06
CA SER A 407 30.07 0.42 -43.67
C SER A 407 28.97 1.14 -42.88
N ARG A 408 27.90 0.46 -42.46
CA ARG A 408 26.75 0.98 -41.67
C ARG A 408 26.08 2.24 -42.25
N ASN A 409 26.04 2.38 -43.58
CA ASN A 409 25.52 3.58 -44.23
C ASN A 409 24.02 3.44 -44.61
N TRP A 410 23.18 3.49 -43.58
CA TRP A 410 21.79 3.02 -43.57
C TRP A 410 20.74 3.91 -44.27
N CYS A 411 21.01 5.21 -44.43
CA CYS A 411 20.08 6.14 -45.10
C CYS A 411 19.73 5.70 -46.53
N ASN A 412 20.60 4.89 -47.15
CA ASN A 412 20.39 4.34 -48.47
C ASN A 412 19.59 3.03 -48.48
N ALA A 413 19.64 2.21 -47.43
CA ALA A 413 18.92 0.93 -47.34
C ALA A 413 17.39 1.11 -47.37
N LYS A 414 16.89 2.20 -46.75
CA LYS A 414 15.47 2.56 -46.76
C LYS A 414 14.89 2.71 -48.17
N THR A 415 15.59 3.44 -49.05
CA THR A 415 15.14 3.66 -50.45
C THR A 415 15.19 2.40 -51.32
N LEU A 416 15.84 1.34 -50.81
CA LEU A 416 16.02 0.07 -51.51
C LEU A 416 14.95 -0.94 -51.10
N ILE A 417 14.47 -0.85 -49.84
CA ILE A 417 13.33 -1.62 -49.32
C ILE A 417 12.00 -1.04 -49.84
N GLU A 418 11.91 0.27 -50.04
CA GLU A 418 10.71 0.96 -50.55
C GLU A 418 10.40 0.67 -52.05
N LYS A 419 11.22 -0.12 -52.76
CA LYS A 419 10.99 -0.47 -54.18
C LYS A 419 10.14 -1.74 -54.36
N PRO A 420 9.35 -1.87 -55.45
CA PRO A 420 8.27 -2.86 -55.62
C PRO A 420 8.68 -4.35 -55.77
N ARG A 421 9.89 -4.74 -55.38
CA ARG A 421 10.32 -6.17 -55.24
C ARG A 421 10.46 -6.57 -53.76
N GLY A 422 9.64 -5.94 -52.91
CA GLY A 422 9.89 -5.71 -51.48
C GLY A 422 10.04 -6.96 -50.60
N ASP A 423 9.17 -7.96 -50.72
CA ASP A 423 9.09 -9.01 -49.68
C ASP A 423 10.25 -10.02 -49.69
N GLU A 424 10.67 -10.53 -50.86
CA GLU A 424 11.82 -11.44 -50.94
C GLU A 424 13.13 -10.74 -50.55
N SER A 425 13.31 -9.51 -51.01
CA SER A 425 14.51 -8.72 -50.72
C SER A 425 14.58 -8.37 -49.23
N ALA A 426 13.46 -7.93 -48.64
CA ALA A 426 13.36 -7.64 -47.22
C ALA A 426 13.56 -8.89 -46.35
N GLY A 427 12.98 -10.03 -46.73
CA GLY A 427 13.18 -11.30 -46.03
C GLY A 427 14.62 -11.80 -46.07
N MET A 428 15.30 -11.65 -47.21
CA MET A 428 16.71 -12.01 -47.34
C MET A 428 17.62 -11.07 -46.51
N LEU A 429 17.33 -9.77 -46.49
CA LEU A 429 18.01 -8.78 -45.65
C LEU A 429 17.80 -9.05 -44.16
N LEU A 430 16.57 -9.35 -43.75
CA LEU A 430 16.27 -9.73 -42.36
C LEU A 430 17.04 -11.00 -41.98
N THR A 431 17.13 -11.98 -42.89
CA THR A 431 17.92 -13.21 -42.67
C THR A 431 19.40 -12.91 -42.44
N MET A 432 19.98 -12.02 -43.24
CA MET A 432 21.38 -11.63 -43.11
C MET A 432 21.63 -10.84 -41.82
N ALA A 433 20.77 -9.88 -41.51
CA ALA A 433 20.87 -9.06 -40.30
C ALA A 433 20.75 -9.90 -39.03
N VAL A 434 19.82 -10.87 -39.01
CA VAL A 434 19.70 -11.86 -37.93
C VAL A 434 20.96 -12.72 -37.82
N LYS A 435 21.45 -13.28 -38.94
CA LYS A 435 22.67 -14.12 -38.94
C LYS A 435 23.91 -13.39 -38.44
N GLN A 436 23.98 -12.08 -38.68
CA GLN A 436 25.10 -11.22 -38.28
C GLN A 436 24.91 -10.58 -36.91
N ASN A 437 23.74 -10.76 -36.26
CA ASN A 437 23.40 -10.10 -35.00
C ASN A 437 23.52 -8.56 -35.08
N ASP A 438 23.15 -7.96 -36.21
CA ASP A 438 23.20 -6.51 -36.42
C ASP A 438 21.86 -5.86 -36.05
N ARG A 439 21.80 -5.32 -34.85
CA ARG A 439 20.60 -4.69 -34.28
C ARG A 439 20.11 -3.48 -35.09
N ALA A 440 21.02 -2.59 -35.49
CA ALA A 440 20.65 -1.37 -36.20
C ALA A 440 20.04 -1.72 -37.57
N ALA A 441 20.61 -2.73 -38.23
CA ALA A 441 20.08 -3.27 -39.47
C ALA A 441 18.64 -3.78 -39.28
N LEU A 442 18.39 -4.57 -38.23
CA LEU A 442 17.07 -5.12 -37.96
C LEU A 442 16.03 -4.03 -37.69
N GLU A 443 16.34 -3.05 -36.84
CA GLU A 443 15.42 -1.93 -36.53
C GLU A 443 15.01 -1.18 -37.80
N LEU A 444 15.96 -0.93 -38.70
CA LEU A 444 15.71 -0.25 -39.97
C LEU A 444 14.94 -1.10 -40.98
N ILE A 445 15.26 -2.39 -41.07
CA ILE A 445 14.58 -3.31 -41.99
C ILE A 445 13.12 -3.52 -41.55
N LEU A 446 12.86 -3.63 -40.24
CA LEU A 446 11.51 -3.71 -39.70
C LEU A 446 10.75 -2.39 -39.83
N ALA A 447 11.40 -1.24 -39.56
CA ALA A 447 10.81 0.08 -39.79
C ALA A 447 10.46 0.34 -41.28
N ALA A 448 11.12 -0.37 -42.20
CA ALA A 448 10.82 -0.32 -43.62
C ALA A 448 9.72 -1.31 -44.07
N GLY A 449 9.07 -2.01 -43.12
CA GLY A 449 7.89 -2.85 -43.36
C GLY A 449 8.17 -4.32 -43.64
N ALA A 450 9.39 -4.82 -43.39
CA ALA A 450 9.68 -6.25 -43.50
C ALA A 450 8.88 -7.04 -42.44
N SER A 451 8.22 -8.13 -42.83
CA SER A 451 7.52 -9.01 -41.87
C SER A 451 8.52 -9.85 -41.06
N PRO A 452 8.58 -9.69 -39.72
CA PRO A 452 9.45 -10.49 -38.86
C PRO A 452 8.95 -11.92 -38.62
N GLU A 453 7.72 -12.24 -39.00
CA GLU A 453 7.00 -13.45 -38.55
C GLU A 453 7.71 -14.75 -38.93
N VAL A 454 8.19 -14.84 -40.17
CA VAL A 454 8.88 -16.05 -40.67
C VAL A 454 10.16 -16.32 -39.88
N HIS A 455 10.89 -15.26 -39.53
CA HIS A 455 12.15 -15.36 -38.80
C HIS A 455 11.94 -15.57 -37.31
N PHE A 456 10.87 -15.01 -36.75
CA PHE A 456 10.48 -15.29 -35.38
C PHE A 456 10.01 -16.74 -35.25
N GLN A 457 9.16 -17.25 -36.16
CA GLN A 457 8.74 -18.65 -36.18
C GLN A 457 9.95 -19.59 -36.35
N ALA A 458 10.92 -19.23 -37.20
CA ALA A 458 12.16 -19.99 -37.32
C ALA A 458 12.99 -20.00 -36.02
N ALA A 459 13.00 -18.89 -35.28
CA ALA A 459 13.63 -18.82 -33.95
C ALA A 459 12.89 -19.70 -32.94
N LEU A 460 11.55 -19.67 -32.92
CA LEU A 460 10.71 -20.52 -32.07
C LEU A 460 10.91 -22.01 -32.36
N ASN A 461 10.97 -22.40 -33.64
CA ASN A 461 11.19 -23.79 -34.03
C ASN A 461 12.58 -24.32 -33.60
N ARG A 462 13.55 -23.42 -33.37
CA ARG A 462 14.91 -23.76 -32.91
C ARG A 462 15.12 -23.54 -31.40
N ASP A 463 14.12 -23.04 -30.70
CA ASP A 463 14.24 -22.57 -29.30
C ASP A 463 15.38 -21.56 -29.09
N ASP A 464 15.63 -20.69 -30.08
CA ASP A 464 16.70 -19.68 -30.04
C ASP A 464 16.21 -18.39 -29.34
N LEU A 465 16.41 -18.34 -28.02
CA LEU A 465 16.09 -17.19 -27.17
C LEU A 465 16.79 -15.90 -27.64
N THR A 466 18.02 -15.98 -28.13
CA THR A 466 18.83 -14.80 -28.51
C THR A 466 18.22 -14.14 -29.73
N GLN A 467 17.88 -14.94 -30.73
CA GLN A 467 17.27 -14.47 -31.96
C GLN A 467 15.85 -13.92 -31.72
N ALA A 468 15.05 -14.60 -30.90
CA ALA A 468 13.72 -14.11 -30.51
C ALA A 468 13.79 -12.76 -29.77
N ALA A 469 14.69 -12.63 -28.79
CA ALA A 469 14.88 -11.39 -28.04
C ALA A 469 15.40 -10.24 -28.93
N MET A 470 16.21 -10.54 -29.94
CA MET A 470 16.74 -9.56 -30.89
C MET A 470 15.64 -9.00 -31.79
N LEU A 471 14.77 -9.85 -32.32
CA LEU A 471 13.63 -9.44 -33.16
C LEU A 471 12.63 -8.58 -32.37
N LEU A 472 12.34 -8.93 -31.10
CA LEU A 472 11.52 -8.11 -30.20
C LEU A 472 12.14 -6.73 -29.95
N ARG A 473 13.46 -6.66 -29.70
CA ARG A 473 14.17 -5.37 -29.54
C ARG A 473 14.14 -4.52 -30.80
N ALA A 474 14.14 -5.17 -31.96
CA ALA A 474 14.16 -4.49 -33.23
C ALA A 474 12.80 -3.89 -33.64
N GLY A 475 11.75 -4.09 -32.83
CA GLY A 475 10.42 -3.52 -33.06
C GLY A 475 9.41 -4.50 -33.62
N MET A 476 9.63 -5.82 -33.50
CA MET A 476 8.56 -6.79 -33.75
C MET A 476 7.39 -6.52 -32.80
N ASP A 477 6.17 -6.61 -33.34
CA ASP A 477 4.94 -6.46 -32.58
C ASP A 477 4.89 -7.47 -31.41
N LYS A 478 4.79 -6.95 -30.19
CA LYS A 478 4.86 -7.76 -28.97
C LYS A 478 3.64 -8.68 -28.84
N VAL A 479 2.46 -8.22 -29.26
CA VAL A 479 1.20 -8.98 -29.19
C VAL A 479 1.26 -10.20 -30.10
N GLN A 480 1.74 -10.00 -31.32
CA GLN A 480 1.92 -11.06 -32.28
C GLN A 480 3.00 -12.06 -31.85
N ALA A 481 4.13 -11.58 -31.34
CA ALA A 481 5.19 -12.44 -30.81
C ALA A 481 4.70 -13.30 -29.64
N PHE A 482 3.97 -12.71 -28.69
CA PHE A 482 3.36 -13.42 -27.56
C PHE A 482 2.35 -14.46 -28.02
N ARG A 483 1.47 -14.09 -28.96
CA ARG A 483 0.50 -15.01 -29.55
C ARG A 483 1.19 -16.21 -30.20
N MET A 484 2.26 -15.98 -30.98
CA MET A 484 3.05 -17.05 -31.58
C MET A 484 3.69 -17.95 -30.51
N LEU A 485 4.21 -17.40 -29.42
CA LEU A 485 4.78 -18.19 -28.33
C LEU A 485 3.73 -19.11 -27.67
N VAL A 486 2.55 -18.58 -27.37
CA VAL A 486 1.47 -19.34 -26.72
C VAL A 486 0.89 -20.40 -27.67
N LEU A 487 0.60 -20.05 -28.93
CA LEU A 487 0.04 -20.98 -29.91
C LEU A 487 1.00 -22.12 -30.26
N ASN A 488 2.31 -21.85 -30.31
CA ASN A 488 3.34 -22.88 -30.52
C ASN A 488 3.71 -23.64 -29.23
N GLY A 489 3.10 -23.31 -28.08
CA GLY A 489 3.35 -23.96 -26.79
C GLY A 489 4.76 -23.74 -26.23
N LYS A 490 5.43 -22.64 -26.60
CA LYS A 490 6.81 -22.32 -26.22
C LYS A 490 6.88 -21.56 -24.88
N PHE A 491 6.27 -22.11 -23.82
CA PHE A 491 6.12 -21.44 -22.52
C PHE A 491 7.45 -21.17 -21.81
N GLU A 492 8.44 -22.06 -21.93
CA GLU A 492 9.75 -21.84 -21.31
C GLU A 492 10.48 -20.65 -21.95
N LEU A 493 10.40 -20.52 -23.28
CA LEU A 493 10.99 -19.41 -24.01
C LEU A 493 10.23 -18.10 -23.73
N LEU A 494 8.90 -18.18 -23.59
CA LEU A 494 8.08 -17.05 -23.13
C LEU A 494 8.52 -16.56 -21.75
N GLY A 495 8.62 -17.46 -20.75
CA GLY A 495 9.07 -17.11 -19.40
C GLY A 495 10.43 -16.43 -19.39
N ARG A 496 11.40 -16.96 -20.15
CA ARG A 496 12.74 -16.35 -20.28
C ARG A 496 12.70 -14.96 -20.93
N LEU A 497 11.82 -14.73 -21.92
CA LEU A 497 11.67 -13.41 -22.54
C LEU A 497 11.03 -12.38 -21.59
N VAL A 498 10.12 -12.83 -20.72
CA VAL A 498 9.49 -12.02 -19.68
C VAL A 498 10.51 -11.68 -18.58
N ASP A 499 11.30 -12.66 -18.12
CA ASP A 499 12.38 -12.45 -17.15
C ASP A 499 13.44 -11.47 -17.66
N MET A 500 13.72 -11.47 -18.97
CA MET A 500 14.62 -10.52 -19.62
C MET A 500 14.03 -9.10 -19.80
N GLY A 501 12.78 -8.88 -19.38
CA GLY A 501 12.04 -7.63 -19.56
C GLY A 501 11.79 -7.27 -21.03
N ARG A 502 11.72 -8.28 -21.91
CA ARG A 502 11.49 -8.08 -23.35
C ARG A 502 10.03 -8.18 -23.76
N LEU A 503 9.23 -8.89 -22.96
CA LEU A 503 7.78 -8.93 -23.03
C LEU A 503 7.24 -8.57 -21.64
N ASP A 504 6.36 -7.58 -21.57
CA ASP A 504 5.50 -7.38 -20.41
C ASP A 504 4.21 -8.14 -20.70
N GLU A 505 4.02 -9.27 -20.01
CA GLU A 505 2.85 -10.14 -20.17
C GLU A 505 1.53 -9.37 -20.08
N ILE A 506 1.43 -8.38 -19.19
CA ILE A 506 0.18 -7.66 -18.98
C ILE A 506 -0.05 -6.62 -20.05
N GLU A 507 0.99 -5.85 -20.40
CA GLU A 507 0.92 -4.87 -21.50
C GLU A 507 0.40 -5.56 -22.76
N VAL A 508 0.96 -6.73 -23.07
CA VAL A 508 0.58 -7.51 -24.25
C VAL A 508 -0.83 -8.08 -24.13
N LEU A 509 -1.22 -8.64 -22.99
CA LEU A 509 -2.59 -9.17 -22.80
C LEU A 509 -3.66 -8.07 -22.83
N CYS A 510 -3.34 -6.84 -22.41
CA CYS A 510 -4.25 -5.69 -22.48
C CYS A 510 -4.46 -5.17 -23.90
N GLU A 511 -3.47 -5.34 -24.79
CA GLU A 511 -3.57 -4.92 -26.20
C GLU A 511 -4.34 -5.94 -27.08
N MET A 512 -4.57 -7.16 -26.58
CA MET A 512 -5.32 -8.20 -27.29
C MET A 512 -6.82 -7.90 -27.36
N GLN A 513 -7.44 -8.28 -28.49
CA GLN A 513 -8.90 -8.25 -28.60
C GLN A 513 -9.53 -9.27 -27.63
N PRO A 514 -10.74 -9.01 -27.07
CA PRO A 514 -11.34 -9.87 -26.04
C PRO A 514 -11.50 -11.35 -26.45
N ASP A 515 -11.86 -11.60 -27.71
CA ASP A 515 -12.02 -12.96 -28.25
C ASP A 515 -10.67 -13.69 -28.33
N GLU A 516 -9.63 -12.98 -28.78
CA GLU A 516 -8.26 -13.52 -28.86
C GLU A 516 -7.67 -13.77 -27.47
N LEU A 517 -7.89 -12.84 -26.54
CA LEU A 517 -7.46 -12.95 -25.15
C LEU A 517 -8.05 -14.19 -24.49
N ALA A 518 -9.35 -14.44 -24.68
CA ALA A 518 -10.02 -15.61 -24.12
C ALA A 518 -9.39 -16.93 -24.61
N ASP A 519 -9.03 -17.01 -25.90
CA ASP A 519 -8.41 -18.20 -26.49
C ASP A 519 -6.96 -18.39 -26.02
N VAL A 520 -6.20 -17.30 -25.90
CA VAL A 520 -4.83 -17.32 -25.35
C VAL A 520 -4.83 -17.75 -23.88
N LEU A 521 -5.73 -17.21 -23.05
CA LEU A 521 -5.81 -17.55 -21.62
C LEU A 521 -6.26 -18.99 -21.37
N LYS A 522 -7.17 -19.53 -22.18
CA LYS A 522 -7.57 -20.95 -22.13
C LYS A 522 -6.40 -21.91 -22.38
N ILE A 523 -5.38 -21.48 -23.12
CA ILE A 523 -4.18 -22.28 -23.37
C ILE A 523 -3.13 -22.05 -22.28
N LEU A 524 -2.95 -20.78 -21.85
CA LEU A 524 -1.90 -20.36 -20.94
C LEU A 524 -2.10 -20.89 -19.52
N ILE A 525 -3.31 -20.73 -18.95
CA ILE A 525 -3.58 -21.07 -17.55
C ILE A 525 -3.46 -22.59 -17.27
N PRO A 526 -4.08 -23.48 -18.06
CA PRO A 526 -3.98 -24.93 -17.80
C PRO A 526 -2.57 -25.50 -17.97
N ARG A 527 -1.69 -24.79 -18.69
CA ARG A 527 -0.29 -25.20 -18.92
C ARG A 527 0.70 -24.62 -17.91
N GLY A 528 0.20 -24.10 -16.79
CA GLY A 528 1.02 -23.66 -15.67
C GLY A 528 1.46 -22.20 -15.76
N GLY A 529 0.85 -21.39 -16.62
CA GLY A 529 0.97 -19.93 -16.49
C GLY A 529 0.42 -19.48 -15.14
N ASP A 530 1.13 -18.58 -14.46
CA ASP A 530 0.71 -18.06 -13.15
C ASP A 530 -0.46 -17.07 -13.31
N GLY A 531 -1.64 -17.64 -13.58
CA GLY A 531 -2.88 -16.87 -13.70
C GLY A 531 -3.19 -16.05 -12.45
N SER A 532 -2.68 -16.44 -11.28
CA SER A 532 -2.90 -15.73 -10.01
C SER A 532 -2.13 -14.41 -9.96
N SER A 533 -0.84 -14.42 -10.36
CA SER A 533 -0.04 -13.19 -10.45
C SER A 533 -0.59 -12.24 -11.51
N LEU A 534 -0.99 -12.74 -12.69
CA LEU A 534 -1.62 -11.94 -13.73
C LEU A 534 -2.95 -11.32 -13.25
N LEU A 535 -3.73 -12.06 -12.47
CA LEU A 535 -5.01 -11.61 -11.95
C LEU A 535 -4.84 -10.49 -10.92
N CYS A 536 -3.83 -10.57 -10.05
CA CYS A 536 -3.46 -9.46 -9.15
C CYS A 536 -3.04 -8.23 -9.94
N MET A 537 -2.13 -8.37 -10.89
CA MET A 537 -1.61 -7.22 -11.62
C MET A 537 -2.66 -6.56 -12.54
N ALA A 538 -3.54 -7.35 -13.16
CA ALA A 538 -4.68 -6.83 -13.93
C ALA A 538 -5.58 -5.95 -13.06
N TYR A 539 -5.82 -6.36 -11.82
CA TYR A 539 -6.60 -5.54 -10.88
C TYR A 539 -5.85 -4.26 -10.49
N VAL A 540 -4.56 -4.35 -10.12
CA VAL A 540 -3.74 -3.20 -9.70
C VAL A 540 -3.67 -2.13 -10.81
N ARG A 541 -3.58 -2.55 -12.08
CA ARG A 541 -3.62 -1.63 -13.23
C ARG A 541 -5.04 -1.15 -13.60
N GLY A 542 -6.09 -1.67 -12.95
CA GLY A 542 -7.47 -1.29 -13.20
C GLY A 542 -8.10 -1.92 -14.45
N GLU A 543 -7.51 -2.99 -14.98
CA GLU A 543 -7.86 -3.63 -16.25
C GLU A 543 -9.01 -4.62 -16.08
N LYS A 544 -10.23 -4.10 -15.92
CA LYS A 544 -11.44 -4.89 -15.64
C LYS A 544 -11.72 -6.00 -16.65
N ALA A 545 -11.45 -5.76 -17.94
CA ALA A 545 -11.67 -6.74 -19.00
C ALA A 545 -10.73 -7.94 -18.83
N LEU A 546 -9.43 -7.69 -18.67
CA LEU A 546 -8.42 -8.73 -18.44
C LEU A 546 -8.70 -9.49 -17.14
N PHE A 547 -9.04 -8.79 -16.05
CA PHE A 547 -9.41 -9.41 -14.78
C PHE A 547 -10.59 -10.39 -14.94
N SER A 548 -11.65 -9.99 -15.66
CA SER A 548 -12.79 -10.85 -15.92
C SER A 548 -12.45 -12.06 -16.81
N ALA A 549 -11.57 -11.86 -17.80
CA ALA A 549 -11.12 -12.93 -18.69
C ALA A 549 -10.26 -13.97 -17.95
N LEU A 550 -9.37 -13.53 -17.05
CA LEU A 550 -8.55 -14.41 -16.21
C LEU A 550 -9.42 -15.23 -15.25
N LEU A 551 -10.46 -14.63 -14.65
CA LEU A 551 -11.43 -15.34 -13.82
C LEU A 551 -12.21 -16.40 -14.63
N ALA A 552 -12.60 -16.07 -15.86
CA ALA A 552 -13.33 -16.99 -16.75
C ALA A 552 -12.45 -18.15 -17.25
N ALA A 553 -11.15 -17.91 -17.42
CA ALA A 553 -10.17 -18.90 -17.83
C ALA A 553 -9.67 -19.79 -16.68
N GLY A 554 -10.17 -19.59 -15.45
CA GLY A 554 -9.89 -20.46 -14.31
C GLY A 554 -8.62 -20.11 -13.54
N ALA A 555 -8.17 -18.86 -13.57
CA ALA A 555 -7.08 -18.40 -12.71
C ALA A 555 -7.42 -18.67 -11.23
N ASP A 556 -6.44 -19.16 -10.47
CA ASP A 556 -6.61 -19.51 -9.05
C ASP A 556 -6.75 -18.24 -8.21
N ARG A 557 -8.00 -17.99 -7.80
CA ARG A 557 -8.40 -16.80 -7.05
C ARG A 557 -7.88 -16.81 -5.61
N SER A 558 -7.74 -17.99 -5.01
CA SER A 558 -7.28 -18.14 -3.62
C SER A 558 -5.81 -17.78 -3.52
N ARG A 559 -5.00 -18.24 -4.48
CA ARG A 559 -3.58 -17.86 -4.55
C ARG A 559 -3.38 -16.39 -4.93
N ALA A 560 -4.24 -15.82 -5.78
CA ALA A 560 -4.24 -14.38 -6.06
C ALA A 560 -4.53 -13.55 -4.79
N LEU A 561 -5.46 -13.99 -3.94
CA LEU A 561 -5.74 -13.30 -2.68
C LEU A 561 -4.51 -13.27 -1.75
N VAL A 562 -3.76 -14.37 -1.66
CA VAL A 562 -2.51 -14.42 -0.89
C VAL A 562 -1.50 -13.41 -1.44
N TYR A 563 -1.28 -13.37 -2.76
CA TYR A 563 -0.38 -12.39 -3.38
C TYR A 563 -0.83 -10.94 -3.13
N ALA A 564 -2.12 -10.66 -3.19
CA ALA A 564 -2.65 -9.31 -2.94
C ALA A 564 -2.40 -8.85 -1.49
N ILE A 565 -2.53 -9.76 -0.52
CA ILE A 565 -2.27 -9.47 0.89
C ILE A 565 -0.76 -9.30 1.13
N ASP A 566 0.09 -10.16 0.55
CA ASP A 566 1.55 -10.06 0.67
C ASP A 566 2.09 -8.76 0.06
N ALA A 567 1.46 -8.27 -1.01
CA ALA A 567 1.77 -6.97 -1.62
C ALA A 567 1.15 -5.77 -0.90
N ALA A 568 0.38 -5.99 0.19
CA ALA A 568 -0.37 -4.96 0.91
C ALA A 568 -1.39 -4.16 0.07
N GLU A 569 -1.94 -4.78 -0.99
CA GLU A 569 -2.90 -4.17 -1.91
C GLU A 569 -4.35 -4.33 -1.40
N ILE A 570 -4.80 -3.38 -0.57
CA ILE A 570 -6.11 -3.42 0.13
C ILE A 570 -7.30 -3.46 -0.86
N SER A 571 -7.24 -2.71 -1.96
CA SER A 571 -8.31 -2.65 -2.96
C SER A 571 -8.51 -3.99 -3.66
N THR A 572 -7.41 -4.60 -4.11
CA THR A 572 -7.39 -5.94 -4.75
C THR A 572 -7.90 -7.00 -3.80
N THR A 573 -7.43 -6.97 -2.55
CA THR A 573 -7.86 -7.89 -1.50
C THR A 573 -9.37 -7.81 -1.31
N ARG A 574 -9.94 -6.60 -1.17
CA ARG A 574 -11.39 -6.41 -1.03
C ARG A 574 -12.15 -6.92 -2.24
N ALA A 575 -11.71 -6.60 -3.46
CA ALA A 575 -12.41 -7.04 -4.66
C ALA A 575 -12.39 -8.56 -4.88
N LEU A 576 -11.31 -9.24 -4.48
CA LEU A 576 -11.25 -10.69 -4.50
C LEU A 576 -12.20 -11.30 -3.46
N ILE A 577 -12.28 -10.72 -2.27
CA ILE A 577 -13.25 -11.14 -1.24
C ILE A 577 -14.69 -10.94 -1.74
N ASP A 578 -14.98 -9.77 -2.32
CA ASP A 578 -16.29 -9.45 -2.90
C ASP A 578 -16.63 -10.38 -4.08
N ALA A 579 -15.63 -10.87 -4.82
CA ALA A 579 -15.78 -11.87 -5.88
C ALA A 579 -15.99 -13.31 -5.34
N GLY A 580 -16.12 -13.48 -4.02
CA GLY A 580 -16.43 -14.74 -3.36
C GLY A 580 -15.25 -15.71 -3.26
N VAL A 581 -14.03 -15.20 -3.13
CA VAL A 581 -12.85 -16.06 -2.91
C VAL A 581 -12.95 -16.79 -1.58
N ASN A 582 -12.71 -18.10 -1.59
CA ASN A 582 -12.70 -18.91 -0.38
C ASN A 582 -11.47 -18.59 0.48
N LEU A 583 -11.70 -17.88 1.59
CA LEU A 583 -10.68 -17.47 2.55
C LEU A 583 -9.92 -18.66 3.16
N HIS A 584 -10.60 -19.80 3.36
CA HIS A 584 -9.97 -21.00 3.94
C HIS A 584 -8.97 -21.63 2.96
N THR A 585 -9.33 -21.69 1.67
CA THR A 585 -8.42 -22.19 0.63
C THR A 585 -7.24 -21.23 0.42
N ALA A 586 -7.48 -19.91 0.50
CA ALA A 586 -6.40 -18.92 0.49
C ALA A 586 -5.47 -19.07 1.70
N LEU A 587 -6.02 -19.30 2.91
CA LEU A 587 -5.23 -19.56 4.11
C LEU A 587 -4.39 -20.83 3.96
N MET A 588 -4.96 -21.90 3.40
CA MET A 588 -4.22 -23.12 3.09
C MET A 588 -3.04 -22.84 2.14
N HIS A 589 -3.25 -22.08 1.06
CA HIS A 589 -2.15 -21.68 0.18
C HIS A 589 -1.08 -20.86 0.91
N ALA A 590 -1.48 -19.88 1.72
CA ALA A 590 -0.56 -19.04 2.48
C ALA A 590 0.30 -19.88 3.45
N ILE A 591 -0.30 -20.85 4.14
CA ILE A 591 0.42 -21.76 5.04
C ILE A 591 1.43 -22.61 4.26
N ASN A 592 1.06 -23.17 3.11
CA ASN A 592 1.97 -24.02 2.33
C ASN A 592 3.18 -23.29 1.76
N THR A 593 3.03 -21.99 1.48
CA THR A 593 4.10 -21.15 0.94
C THR A 593 4.86 -20.40 2.03
N ASP A 594 4.60 -20.67 3.31
CA ASP A 594 5.14 -19.92 4.46
C ASP A 594 4.92 -18.39 4.34
N SER A 595 3.77 -17.98 3.78
CA SER A 595 3.47 -16.58 3.51
C SER A 595 3.01 -15.84 4.79
N PRO A 596 3.47 -14.60 5.03
CA PRO A 596 3.02 -13.79 6.15
C PRO A 596 1.53 -13.43 6.09
N SER A 597 0.89 -13.56 4.92
CA SER A 597 -0.55 -13.36 4.72
C SER A 597 -1.45 -14.27 5.55
N ALA A 598 -0.93 -15.40 6.06
CA ALA A 598 -1.72 -16.34 6.86
C ALA A 598 -2.38 -15.67 8.08
N ALA A 599 -1.64 -14.80 8.80
CA ALA A 599 -2.17 -14.10 9.96
C ALA A 599 -3.30 -13.12 9.58
N THR A 600 -3.12 -12.38 8.49
CA THR A 600 -4.13 -11.46 7.98
C THR A 600 -5.39 -12.19 7.51
N LEU A 601 -5.26 -13.35 6.86
CA LEU A 601 -6.40 -14.16 6.44
C LEU A 601 -7.21 -14.67 7.63
N ILE A 602 -6.56 -15.04 8.73
CA ILE A 602 -7.24 -15.41 9.99
C ILE A 602 -8.02 -14.21 10.55
N LEU A 603 -7.42 -13.01 10.55
CA LEU A 603 -8.11 -11.77 10.98
C LEU A 603 -9.30 -11.43 10.09
N LEU A 604 -9.25 -11.79 8.80
CA LEU A 604 -10.35 -11.63 7.85
C LEU A 604 -11.44 -12.71 7.97
N GLY A 605 -11.30 -13.66 8.91
CA GLY A 605 -12.30 -14.68 9.20
C GLY A 605 -12.05 -16.05 8.56
N ALA A 606 -10.85 -16.29 8.01
CA ALA A 606 -10.47 -17.63 7.59
C ALA A 606 -10.32 -18.55 8.81
N ASP A 607 -11.18 -19.56 8.93
CA ASP A 607 -11.11 -20.59 9.97
C ASP A 607 -9.87 -21.49 9.74
N PRO A 608 -8.87 -21.47 10.65
CA PRO A 608 -7.70 -22.32 10.56
C PRO A 608 -8.06 -23.81 10.52
N SER A 609 -9.12 -24.22 11.21
CA SER A 609 -9.55 -25.62 11.32
C SER A 609 -9.97 -26.17 9.95
N ILE A 610 -10.67 -25.37 9.16
CA ILE A 610 -11.08 -25.74 7.79
C ILE A 610 -9.87 -25.80 6.86
N ALA A 611 -8.97 -24.82 6.96
CA ALA A 611 -7.74 -24.80 6.16
C ALA A 611 -6.84 -26.01 6.46
N LEU A 612 -6.75 -26.41 7.74
CA LEU A 612 -6.02 -27.61 8.17
C LEU A 612 -6.66 -28.90 7.69
N MET A 613 -7.99 -29.02 7.79
CA MET A 613 -8.69 -30.18 7.23
C MET A 613 -8.42 -30.31 5.73
N GLN A 614 -8.47 -29.21 4.98
CA GLN A 614 -8.14 -29.21 3.54
C GLN A 614 -6.66 -29.54 3.26
N ALA A 615 -5.73 -29.00 4.04
CA ALA A 615 -4.31 -29.29 3.90
C ALA A 615 -4.01 -30.79 4.13
N VAL A 616 -4.70 -31.41 5.10
CA VAL A 616 -4.54 -32.84 5.39
C VAL A 616 -5.22 -33.70 4.32
N GLU A 617 -6.43 -33.33 3.86
CA GLU A 617 -7.10 -34.02 2.74
C GLU A 617 -6.28 -34.00 1.45
N THR A 618 -5.53 -32.92 1.21
CA THR A 618 -4.66 -32.77 0.04
C THR A 618 -3.25 -33.34 0.24
N GLY A 619 -2.95 -33.92 1.41
CA GLY A 619 -1.68 -34.60 1.70
C GLY A 619 -0.48 -33.67 1.84
N GLN A 620 -0.67 -32.42 2.24
CA GLN A 620 0.39 -31.44 2.34
C GLN A 620 1.17 -31.56 3.67
N THR A 621 2.48 -31.72 3.58
CA THR A 621 3.37 -32.04 4.71
C THR A 621 4.02 -30.84 5.39
N LYS A 622 3.85 -29.62 4.85
CA LYS A 622 4.48 -28.39 5.35
C LYS A 622 3.55 -27.60 6.29
N LEU A 623 3.22 -28.15 7.45
CA LEU A 623 2.37 -27.50 8.46
C LEU A 623 3.16 -26.74 9.55
N GLY A 624 4.51 -26.79 9.51
CA GLY A 624 5.38 -26.20 10.53
C GLY A 624 5.33 -24.67 10.66
N ALA A 625 4.77 -23.97 9.67
CA ALA A 625 4.73 -22.50 9.59
C ALA A 625 3.89 -21.82 10.70
N LEU A 626 2.98 -22.55 11.34
CA LEU A 626 2.09 -22.00 12.38
C LEU A 626 2.80 -21.65 13.70
N ARG A 627 4.12 -21.94 13.83
CA ARG A 627 4.91 -21.66 15.04
C ARG A 627 5.18 -20.17 15.33
N GLY A 628 5.02 -19.26 14.36
CA GLY A 628 5.59 -17.89 14.45
C GLY A 628 4.64 -16.72 14.68
N GLY A 629 3.32 -16.85 14.45
CA GLY A 629 2.45 -15.67 14.23
C GLY A 629 1.34 -15.42 15.25
N ALA A 630 0.97 -16.38 16.09
CA ALA A 630 -0.22 -16.27 16.95
C ALA A 630 0.13 -16.00 18.42
N ARG A 631 0.57 -14.77 18.73
CA ARG A 631 0.44 -14.25 20.10
C ARG A 631 -0.89 -13.50 20.16
N VAL A 632 -1.95 -14.20 20.56
CA VAL A 632 -3.24 -13.59 20.88
C VAL A 632 -3.04 -12.69 22.11
N PRO A 633 -3.37 -11.39 22.08
CA PRO A 633 -3.38 -10.58 23.29
C PRO A 633 -4.49 -11.07 24.22
N ASP A 634 -4.13 -11.23 25.48
CA ASP A 634 -4.94 -11.83 26.54
C ASP A 634 -6.25 -11.03 26.76
N THR A 635 -7.36 -11.45 26.15
CA THR A 635 -8.68 -10.84 26.37
C THR A 635 -9.42 -11.58 27.48
N ARG A 636 -9.16 -11.20 28.73
CA ARG A 636 -10.11 -11.42 29.83
C ARG A 636 -10.86 -10.13 30.11
N GLY A 637 -12.13 -10.10 29.71
CA GLY A 637 -13.13 -9.16 30.22
C GLY A 637 -13.67 -8.20 29.17
N THR A 638 -14.83 -8.52 28.61
CA THR A 638 -16.06 -7.71 28.60
C THR A 638 -17.09 -8.42 27.73
N GLY A 639 -18.32 -8.51 28.22
CA GLY A 639 -19.43 -9.10 27.48
C GLY A 639 -19.92 -8.16 26.39
N ALA A 640 -20.01 -8.66 25.15
CA ALA A 640 -20.91 -8.14 24.13
C ALA A 640 -21.23 -9.21 23.08
N ALA A 641 -22.53 -9.29 22.76
CA ALA A 641 -23.19 -9.84 21.57
C ALA A 641 -22.80 -11.26 21.06
N LYS A 642 -23.67 -12.22 21.39
CA LYS A 642 -23.77 -13.55 20.79
C LYS A 642 -24.11 -13.41 19.27
N PRO A 643 -23.27 -13.87 18.33
CA PRO A 643 -23.68 -13.99 16.94
C PRO A 643 -24.58 -15.22 16.81
N THR A 644 -25.81 -15.03 16.32
CA THR A 644 -26.72 -16.11 15.96
C THR A 644 -26.25 -16.74 14.65
N SER A 645 -25.40 -17.76 14.71
CA SER A 645 -25.23 -18.70 13.59
C SER A 645 -26.42 -19.67 13.60
N THR A 646 -27.30 -19.51 12.62
CA THR A 646 -28.34 -20.51 12.29
C THR A 646 -28.13 -20.96 10.86
N THR A 647 -27.12 -21.80 10.68
CA THR A 647 -27.08 -22.78 9.58
C THR A 647 -26.65 -24.10 10.20
N ALA A 648 -27.60 -25.02 10.32
CA ALA A 648 -27.34 -26.37 10.76
C ALA A 648 -26.41 -27.03 9.72
N SER A 649 -25.16 -27.30 10.11
CA SER A 649 -24.31 -28.20 9.35
C SER A 649 -24.81 -29.63 9.56
N ALA A 650 -24.95 -30.37 8.45
CA ALA A 650 -25.22 -31.79 8.49
C ALA A 650 -24.03 -32.52 9.14
N PRO A 651 -24.26 -33.67 9.83
CA PRO A 651 -23.17 -34.42 10.45
C PRO A 651 -22.30 -35.05 9.36
N VAL A 652 -21.20 -34.37 9.02
CA VAL A 652 -20.08 -35.00 8.30
C VAL A 652 -19.48 -36.02 9.26
N SER A 653 -19.37 -37.27 8.83
CA SER A 653 -18.88 -38.38 9.67
C SER A 653 -17.54 -38.05 10.33
N ASN A 654 -17.37 -38.31 11.62
CA ASN A 654 -16.16 -38.02 12.44
C ASN A 654 -14.88 -38.80 12.05
N ALA A 655 -14.92 -39.60 10.98
CA ALA A 655 -13.79 -40.42 10.52
C ALA A 655 -12.53 -39.65 10.05
N PRO A 656 -12.62 -38.50 9.33
CA PRO A 656 -11.45 -37.78 8.84
C PRO A 656 -10.69 -37.09 9.98
N THR A 657 -11.40 -36.53 10.97
CA THR A 657 -10.80 -35.86 12.14
C THR A 657 -9.89 -36.79 12.93
N ARG A 658 -10.29 -38.06 13.09
CA ARG A 658 -9.49 -39.06 13.80
C ARG A 658 -8.20 -39.40 13.07
N ALA A 659 -8.25 -39.66 11.76
CA ALA A 659 -7.07 -39.99 10.97
C ALA A 659 -6.03 -38.86 10.98
N VAL A 660 -6.51 -37.60 10.98
CA VAL A 660 -5.66 -36.41 11.11
C VAL A 660 -4.96 -36.37 12.48
N LEU A 661 -5.73 -36.56 13.56
CA LEU A 661 -5.20 -36.54 14.93
C LEU A 661 -4.21 -37.69 15.15
N GLU A 662 -4.51 -38.88 14.64
CA GLU A 662 -3.59 -40.03 14.68
C GLU A 662 -2.32 -39.77 13.87
N SER A 663 -2.40 -39.07 12.74
CA SER A 663 -1.21 -38.71 11.95
C SER A 663 -0.34 -37.69 12.67
N LEU A 664 -0.94 -36.65 13.27
CA LEU A 664 -0.22 -35.60 14.00
C LEU A 664 0.30 -36.08 15.36
N ALA A 665 -0.30 -37.11 15.96
CA ALA A 665 0.15 -37.64 17.24
C ALA A 665 1.30 -38.66 17.14
N LYS A 666 1.77 -39.00 15.93
CA LYS A 666 2.82 -40.01 15.71
C LYS A 666 4.23 -39.53 16.06
N ASP A 667 4.52 -38.25 15.90
CA ASP A 667 5.85 -37.67 16.09
C ASP A 667 5.83 -36.39 16.93
N GLU A 668 6.96 -36.02 17.52
CA GLU A 668 7.07 -34.84 18.39
C GLU A 668 6.75 -33.53 17.65
N GLU A 669 6.99 -33.49 16.33
CA GLU A 669 6.72 -32.32 15.50
C GLU A 669 5.20 -32.11 15.33
N GLY A 670 4.45 -33.17 15.05
CA GLY A 670 2.99 -33.12 14.96
C GLY A 670 2.33 -32.81 16.30
N VAL A 671 2.90 -33.25 17.44
CA VAL A 671 2.43 -32.86 18.78
C VAL A 671 2.64 -31.35 19.02
N ALA A 672 3.76 -30.80 18.57
CA ALA A 672 4.00 -29.37 18.65
C ALA A 672 3.02 -28.57 17.77
N VAL A 673 2.68 -29.08 16.58
CA VAL A 673 1.64 -28.49 15.72
C VAL A 673 0.29 -28.53 16.41
N LEU A 674 -0.13 -29.68 16.95
CA LEU A 674 -1.36 -29.83 17.74
C LEU A 674 -1.42 -28.82 18.89
N ALA A 675 -0.31 -28.62 19.60
CA ALA A 675 -0.25 -27.66 20.69
C ALA A 675 -0.44 -26.21 20.23
N SER A 676 0.17 -25.83 19.11
CA SER A 676 -0.05 -24.51 18.50
C SER A 676 -1.51 -24.32 18.03
N LEU A 677 -2.15 -25.36 17.50
CA LEU A 677 -3.55 -25.32 17.09
C LEU A 677 -4.50 -25.13 18.27
N ILE A 678 -4.26 -25.86 19.36
CA ILE A 678 -5.07 -25.76 20.58
C ILE A 678 -4.89 -24.39 21.23
N ALA A 679 -3.65 -23.88 21.29
CA ALA A 679 -3.38 -22.52 21.75
C ALA A 679 -4.03 -21.45 20.86
N GLY A 680 -4.20 -21.74 19.57
CA GLY A 680 -4.93 -20.92 18.60
C GLY A 680 -6.46 -20.97 18.73
N GLY A 681 -7.00 -21.72 19.70
CA GLY A 681 -8.43 -21.76 19.98
C GLY A 681 -9.22 -22.88 19.29
N VAL A 682 -8.54 -23.87 18.69
CA VAL A 682 -9.24 -25.04 18.13
C VAL A 682 -9.92 -25.83 19.26
N TYR A 683 -11.25 -25.98 19.15
CA TYR A 683 -12.05 -26.70 20.14
C TYR A 683 -11.80 -28.21 20.07
N THR A 684 -11.06 -28.75 21.05
CA THR A 684 -10.64 -30.15 21.07
C THR A 684 -11.44 -31.05 21.99
N VAL A 685 -12.45 -30.52 22.68
CA VAL A 685 -13.24 -31.27 23.67
C VAL A 685 -13.97 -32.45 23.02
N ASP A 686 -14.67 -32.25 21.91
CA ASP A 686 -15.41 -33.32 21.22
C ASP A 686 -14.48 -34.41 20.68
N ALA A 687 -13.36 -34.00 20.06
CA ALA A 687 -12.34 -34.92 19.57
C ALA A 687 -11.74 -35.75 20.72
N LEU A 688 -11.42 -35.10 21.85
CA LEU A 688 -10.87 -35.76 23.03
C LEU A 688 -11.88 -36.74 23.66
N ILE A 689 -13.17 -36.39 23.67
CA ILE A 689 -14.26 -37.28 24.12
C ILE A 689 -14.40 -38.49 23.20
N ASP A 690 -14.36 -38.30 21.88
CA ASP A 690 -14.50 -39.39 20.92
C ASP A 690 -13.31 -40.36 21.00
N VAL A 691 -12.08 -39.84 21.07
CA VAL A 691 -10.88 -40.65 21.32
C VAL A 691 -11.00 -41.43 22.65
N ALA A 692 -11.56 -40.80 23.68
CA ALA A 692 -11.78 -41.45 24.97
C ALA A 692 -12.88 -42.52 24.93
N LYS A 693 -13.96 -42.33 24.17
CA LYS A 693 -15.00 -43.35 23.94
C LYS A 693 -14.41 -44.58 23.27
N ASP A 694 -13.48 -44.38 22.34
CA ASP A 694 -12.83 -45.46 21.59
C ASP A 694 -11.78 -46.23 22.41
N GLY A 695 -11.42 -45.75 23.61
CA GLY A 695 -10.48 -46.43 24.49
C GLY A 695 -9.01 -46.12 24.23
N ASP A 696 -8.68 -45.16 23.36
CA ASP A 696 -7.29 -44.86 23.00
C ASP A 696 -6.64 -43.90 24.01
N VAL A 697 -6.01 -44.49 25.03
CA VAL A 697 -5.30 -43.76 26.09
C VAL A 697 -4.09 -43.02 25.55
N ARG A 698 -3.43 -43.52 24.50
CA ARG A 698 -2.19 -42.91 23.98
C ARG A 698 -2.52 -41.60 23.27
N LEU A 699 -3.46 -41.62 22.33
CA LEU A 699 -3.88 -40.43 21.61
C LEU A 699 -4.52 -39.40 22.55
N ALA A 700 -5.35 -39.84 23.50
CA ALA A 700 -5.91 -38.96 24.51
C ALA A 700 -4.83 -38.27 25.34
N ARG A 701 -3.77 -38.99 25.74
CA ARG A 701 -2.64 -38.42 26.49
C ARG A 701 -1.90 -37.37 25.66
N THR A 702 -1.63 -37.66 24.40
CA THR A 702 -0.96 -36.71 23.50
C THR A 702 -1.78 -35.42 23.32
N LEU A 703 -3.09 -35.53 23.15
CA LEU A 703 -3.98 -34.36 23.07
C LEU A 703 -3.98 -33.53 24.36
N ILE A 704 -4.01 -34.18 25.52
CA ILE A 704 -3.93 -33.50 26.82
C ILE A 704 -2.59 -32.80 26.99
N GLN A 705 -1.47 -33.44 26.59
CA GLN A 705 -0.14 -32.83 26.61
C GLN A 705 0.00 -31.65 25.66
N ALA A 706 -0.71 -31.69 24.53
CA ALA A 706 -0.81 -30.58 23.59
C ALA A 706 -1.71 -29.43 24.10
N GLY A 707 -2.34 -29.56 25.28
CA GLY A 707 -3.12 -28.50 25.92
C GLY A 707 -4.63 -28.60 25.72
N ALA A 708 -5.16 -29.73 25.23
CA ALA A 708 -6.60 -29.93 25.10
C ALA A 708 -7.31 -29.80 26.46
N ASP A 709 -8.51 -29.20 26.49
CA ASP A 709 -9.27 -28.98 27.72
C ASP A 709 -9.85 -30.29 28.28
N SER A 710 -8.97 -31.02 28.97
CA SER A 710 -9.27 -32.30 29.60
C SER A 710 -10.30 -32.19 30.73
N VAL A 711 -10.45 -31.01 31.32
CA VAL A 711 -11.41 -30.75 32.41
C VAL A 711 -12.82 -30.68 31.85
N MET A 712 -13.04 -29.93 30.76
CA MET A 712 -14.33 -29.89 30.07
C MET A 712 -14.69 -31.24 29.46
N ALA A 713 -13.75 -31.93 28.82
CA ALA A 713 -13.99 -33.28 28.29
C ALA A 713 -14.39 -34.29 29.38
N LEU A 714 -13.69 -34.26 30.53
CA LEU A 714 -14.02 -35.13 31.65
C LEU A 714 -15.36 -34.73 32.30
N MET A 715 -15.66 -33.44 32.37
CA MET A 715 -16.94 -32.93 32.86
C MET A 715 -18.10 -33.41 31.98
N ASP A 716 -17.96 -33.37 30.66
CA ASP A 716 -18.96 -33.90 29.73
C ASP A 716 -19.14 -35.41 29.89
N ALA A 717 -18.05 -36.18 30.00
CA ALA A 717 -18.12 -37.62 30.26
C ALA A 717 -18.85 -37.95 31.58
N VAL A 718 -18.69 -37.12 32.63
CA VAL A 718 -19.41 -37.25 33.91
C VAL A 718 -20.89 -36.90 33.74
N ILE A 719 -21.21 -35.84 32.99
CA ILE A 719 -22.59 -35.41 32.73
C ILE A 719 -23.35 -36.45 31.92
N THR A 720 -22.73 -36.97 30.85
CA THR A 720 -23.28 -38.02 29.98
C THR A 720 -23.21 -39.42 30.62
N ARG A 721 -22.57 -39.54 31.79
CA ARG A 721 -22.33 -40.79 32.53
C ARG A 721 -21.58 -41.85 31.72
N ASN A 722 -20.73 -41.44 30.79
CA ASN A 722 -19.88 -42.35 30.03
C ASN A 722 -18.64 -42.72 30.85
N ARG A 723 -18.73 -43.85 31.56
CA ARG A 723 -17.66 -44.30 32.47
C ARG A 723 -16.37 -44.66 31.73
N GLN A 724 -16.47 -45.28 30.55
CA GLN A 724 -15.32 -45.67 29.76
C GLN A 724 -14.51 -44.44 29.31
N ALA A 725 -15.18 -43.42 28.75
CA ALA A 725 -14.54 -42.19 28.35
C ALA A 725 -13.89 -41.48 29.55
N ALA A 726 -14.60 -41.39 30.68
CA ALA A 726 -14.05 -40.81 31.91
C ALA A 726 -12.81 -41.57 32.42
N ALA A 727 -12.82 -42.90 32.37
CA ALA A 727 -11.70 -43.74 32.78
C ALA A 727 -10.47 -43.54 31.88
N VAL A 728 -10.68 -43.41 30.55
CA VAL A 728 -9.60 -43.16 29.58
C VAL A 728 -9.01 -41.76 29.77
N LEU A 729 -9.84 -40.73 29.95
CA LEU A 729 -9.37 -39.37 30.22
C LEU A 729 -8.55 -39.29 31.52
N ILE A 730 -9.01 -39.95 32.58
CA ILE A 730 -8.27 -40.04 33.85
C ILE A 730 -6.94 -40.80 33.65
N ALA A 731 -6.93 -41.91 32.90
CA ALA A 731 -5.71 -42.65 32.57
C ALA A 731 -4.73 -41.86 31.67
N ALA A 732 -5.26 -40.94 30.86
CA ALA A 732 -4.51 -40.06 29.99
C ALA A 732 -3.91 -38.84 30.73
N GLY A 733 -4.40 -38.53 31.95
CA GLY A 733 -3.86 -37.46 32.80
C GLY A 733 -4.82 -36.33 33.14
N ALA A 734 -6.12 -36.47 32.84
CA ALA A 734 -7.11 -35.43 33.15
C ALA A 734 -7.26 -35.19 34.67
N GLU A 735 -7.33 -33.91 35.06
CA GLU A 735 -7.36 -33.50 36.46
C GLU A 735 -8.75 -33.59 37.09
N ALA A 736 -9.10 -34.79 37.58
CA ALA A 736 -10.42 -35.06 38.17
C ALA A 736 -10.82 -34.14 39.35
N HIS A 737 -9.84 -33.61 40.08
CA HIS A 737 -10.09 -32.70 41.21
C HIS A 737 -10.63 -31.33 40.75
N LEU A 738 -10.22 -30.84 39.57
CA LEU A 738 -10.74 -29.60 39.00
C LEU A 738 -12.21 -29.74 38.59
N VAL A 739 -12.60 -30.88 38.01
CA VAL A 739 -14.01 -31.17 37.68
C VAL A 739 -14.89 -31.16 38.93
N LEU A 740 -14.39 -31.70 40.04
CA LEU A 740 -15.11 -31.70 41.32
C LEU A 740 -15.28 -30.31 41.92
N ASN A 741 -14.34 -29.40 41.69
CA ASN A 741 -14.43 -28.00 42.11
C ASN A 741 -15.38 -27.19 41.20
N ALA A 742 -15.40 -27.49 39.90
CA ALA A 742 -16.32 -26.88 38.93
C ALA A 742 -17.77 -27.38 39.08
N THR A 743 -17.98 -28.54 39.71
CA THR A 743 -19.32 -29.13 39.89
C THR A 743 -20.09 -28.44 41.02
N ALA A 744 -21.32 -28.00 40.75
CA ALA A 744 -22.20 -27.41 41.75
C ALA A 744 -22.35 -28.29 43.02
N HIS A 745 -22.34 -27.66 44.20
CA HIS A 745 -22.29 -28.35 45.50
C HIS A 745 -23.37 -29.44 45.68
N ARG A 746 -24.57 -29.24 45.11
CA ARG A 746 -25.67 -30.23 45.18
C ARG A 746 -25.38 -31.52 44.39
N LYS A 747 -24.59 -31.44 43.32
CA LYS A 747 -24.23 -32.59 42.46
C LYS A 747 -22.84 -33.17 42.79
N ARG A 748 -22.05 -32.49 43.64
CA ARG A 748 -20.67 -32.86 43.96
C ARG A 748 -20.52 -34.28 44.51
N ARG A 749 -21.42 -34.74 45.38
CA ARG A 749 -21.39 -36.13 45.92
C ARG A 749 -21.58 -37.20 44.83
N ALA A 750 -22.50 -36.95 43.89
CA ALA A 750 -22.76 -37.88 42.79
C ALA A 750 -21.59 -37.90 41.79
N ALA A 751 -21.04 -36.72 41.45
CA ALA A 751 -19.85 -36.62 40.62
C ALA A 751 -18.63 -37.28 41.28
N GLN A 752 -18.44 -37.10 42.60
CA GLN A 752 -17.38 -37.76 43.37
C GLN A 752 -17.48 -39.29 43.28
N ALA A 753 -18.67 -39.84 43.52
CA ALA A 753 -18.88 -41.29 43.44
C ALA A 753 -18.56 -41.83 42.03
N PHE A 754 -19.04 -41.15 40.99
CA PHE A 754 -18.78 -41.52 39.60
C PHE A 754 -17.28 -41.45 39.25
N ILE A 755 -16.60 -40.37 39.65
CA ILE A 755 -15.16 -40.20 39.42
C ILE A 755 -14.35 -41.26 40.15
N THR A 756 -14.68 -41.59 41.41
CA THR A 756 -14.00 -42.66 42.15
C THR A 756 -14.14 -44.02 41.46
N GLU A 757 -15.28 -44.27 40.82
CA GLU A 757 -15.48 -45.50 40.06
C GLU A 757 -14.74 -45.50 38.72
N ALA A 758 -14.75 -44.38 38.01
CA ALA A 758 -13.96 -44.19 36.79
C ALA A 758 -12.44 -44.30 37.07
N GLN A 759 -11.95 -43.84 38.24
CA GLN A 759 -10.57 -44.01 38.68
C GLN A 759 -10.19 -45.49 38.90
N ARG A 760 -11.10 -46.30 39.46
CA ARG A 760 -10.89 -47.76 39.58
C ARG A 760 -10.82 -48.42 38.21
N GLU A 761 -11.68 -48.00 37.29
CA GLU A 761 -11.67 -48.52 35.92
C GLU A 761 -10.44 -48.05 35.14
N ALA A 762 -9.96 -46.82 35.34
CA ALA A 762 -8.73 -46.29 34.74
C ALA A 762 -7.52 -47.19 35.06
N ALA A 763 -7.44 -47.72 36.28
CA ALA A 763 -6.40 -48.70 36.65
C ALA A 763 -6.51 -50.03 35.88
N SER A 764 -7.71 -50.42 35.41
CA SER A 764 -7.88 -51.56 34.50
C SER A 764 -7.50 -51.22 33.06
N VAL A 765 -7.80 -50.00 32.61
CA VAL A 765 -7.50 -49.49 31.28
C VAL A 765 -5.99 -49.35 31.10
N LEU A 766 -5.27 -48.80 32.08
CA LEU A 766 -3.81 -48.72 32.07
C LEU A 766 -3.14 -50.10 32.04
N ARG A 767 -3.67 -51.08 32.79
CA ARG A 767 -3.15 -52.46 32.76
C ARG A 767 -3.32 -53.10 31.38
N ARG A 768 -4.46 -52.87 30.71
CA ARG A 768 -4.69 -53.32 29.33
C ARG A 768 -3.76 -52.62 28.33
N ALA A 769 -3.54 -51.31 28.49
CA ALA A 769 -2.62 -50.54 27.65
C ALA A 769 -1.15 -50.99 27.79
N HIS A 770 -0.73 -51.44 28.98
CA HIS A 770 0.62 -51.97 29.23
C HIS A 770 0.82 -53.42 28.80
N HIS A 771 -0.24 -54.17 28.48
CA HIS A 771 -0.14 -55.54 27.94
C HIS A 771 -0.11 -55.60 26.42
N TYR A 772 -0.15 -54.47 25.73
CA TYR A 772 0.26 -54.40 24.34
C TYR A 772 1.80 -54.32 24.27
N PRO A 773 2.48 -55.29 23.63
CA PRO A 773 3.93 -55.21 23.47
C PRO A 773 4.27 -53.90 22.76
N VAL A 774 5.21 -53.15 23.34
CA VAL A 774 5.81 -51.97 22.74
C VAL A 774 6.82 -52.47 21.71
N ASP A 775 6.33 -53.07 20.63
CA ASP A 775 7.11 -53.42 19.45
C ASP A 775 6.38 -52.90 18.20
N ALA A 776 6.74 -51.68 17.81
CA ALA A 776 6.72 -51.08 16.47
C ALA A 776 7.17 -49.62 16.58
#